data_AF-A0A7E5WW38-F1
#
_entry.id   AF-A0A7E5WW38-F1
#
_cell.length_a   1.000
_cell.length_b   1.000
_cell.length_c   1.000
_cell.angle_alpha   90.00
_cell.angle_beta   90.00
_cell.angle_gamma   90.00
#
_symmetry.space_group_name_H-M   'P 1'
#
loop_
_entity.id
_entity.type
_entity.pdbx_description
1 polymer ?
#
loop_
_entity_poly.entity_id
_entity_poly.type
_entity_poly.pdbx_seq_one_letter_code
_entity_poly.pdbx_strand_id
1 'polypeptide(L)'
;MPPKKEKKKDDEIKGVFSEVEKALYELQLADCNRKVARLRSAVTDYEVRNEELQKAYDKLDEDRADIIAYLKKTLNIKNEENIELKEKVRGLEELREIETAQFKETVTELEKNFTTMKDQLTSENKLLAGKLNTLEEFRAIRDDLMRKFDRQEHSFEEQEMKYKRMLYEAEKKFVIGKDKLKREMEGRLLQLAQEFQDASEMRIAASTHRVIRENIALNNQLDSLLQTQAKVAEQNDKFREDERAARNAKEVAEEERDKAINKSIVQLKVIDQLTAAFQDVKKQKALYDKKQFDNEKLQAKMEKLTTDNENLLLRVRILEQNLHASLGEQNKSVVETAKLLREIEKYKKILKDSAFAVQAALKLDHWSTLDPTREILEREIVLKKILKVINQYRDAFRAESMESLISLSKIYEKGDLGFTPKPVSRRSMLSAGGLLAASLESVEDKRSVGSEKSSSTSLASVKTVPSIELVPVEDQELESPKESLPSFTITSLHSSEQDESEGEEPLEDMNDIEKMLAISKAEMQKSLMRDLAMSQVAMQSQLHLSISDERRKSSHMRITSDKHGEETFKKEKAEDEETGKKEAEDTSKKDAADTGEEQISSDQTEGSNGPSDQSDVSKPEDGEERQGESADSKSGEEKGGTE
;
A
#
# COMPACT_ATOMS: atom_id res chain seq x y z
N MET A 1 51.54 -85.76 72.81
CA MET A 1 51.34 -87.13 73.34
C MET A 1 50.60 -87.05 74.69
N PRO A 2 49.98 -88.15 75.18
CA PRO A 2 49.31 -88.25 76.51
C PRO A 2 50.37 -88.28 77.66
N PRO A 3 50.07 -88.45 78.99
CA PRO A 3 48.87 -89.11 79.55
C PRO A 3 48.31 -88.70 80.95
N LYS A 4 47.15 -89.33 81.24
CA LYS A 4 46.60 -89.90 82.50
C LYS A 4 47.33 -89.73 83.86
N LYS A 5 46.51 -89.55 84.91
CA LYS A 5 46.48 -90.19 86.28
C LYS A 5 47.81 -90.74 86.87
N GLU A 6 48.16 -90.51 88.15
CA GLU A 6 47.48 -91.12 89.32
C GLU A 6 47.77 -90.50 90.73
N LYS A 7 46.85 -90.78 91.67
CA LYS A 7 46.93 -90.94 93.15
C LYS A 7 48.00 -90.21 94.00
N LYS A 8 47.50 -89.42 94.97
CA LYS A 8 47.69 -89.44 96.46
C LYS A 8 46.73 -88.36 97.01
N LYS A 9 45.82 -88.53 97.98
CA LYS A 9 45.68 -89.34 99.22
C LYS A 9 46.40 -88.72 100.44
N ASP A 10 45.57 -88.25 101.39
CA ASP A 10 45.83 -87.69 102.74
C ASP A 10 46.72 -86.41 102.74
N ASP A 11 46.55 -85.39 103.61
CA ASP A 11 46.04 -85.33 105.00
C ASP A 11 45.05 -84.16 105.28
N GLU A 12 44.40 -84.19 106.45
CA GLU A 12 43.75 -83.00 107.03
C GLU A 12 44.78 -81.98 107.55
N ILE A 13 44.68 -80.72 107.10
CA ILE A 13 45.27 -79.59 107.83
C ILE A 13 44.14 -78.64 108.22
N LYS A 14 43.55 -78.87 109.41
CA LYS A 14 42.82 -77.84 110.15
C LYS A 14 43.82 -76.82 110.70
N GLY A 15 44.37 -76.01 109.79
CA GLY A 15 45.36 -74.99 110.11
C GLY A 15 44.76 -73.95 111.04
N VAL A 16 45.17 -73.98 112.31
CA VAL A 16 44.94 -72.87 113.23
C VAL A 16 45.85 -71.74 112.77
N PHE A 17 45.37 -70.93 111.83
CA PHE A 17 46.01 -69.67 111.49
C PHE A 17 46.26 -68.90 112.79
N SER A 18 47.52 -68.50 113.01
CA SER A 18 47.87 -67.58 114.07
C SER A 18 47.03 -66.30 113.92
N GLU A 19 46.71 -65.62 115.02
CA GLU A 19 45.96 -64.36 114.95
C GLU A 19 46.67 -63.32 114.07
N VAL A 20 48.01 -63.39 114.02
CA VAL A 20 48.86 -62.62 113.11
C VAL A 20 48.64 -62.97 111.64
N GLU A 21 48.47 -64.26 111.31
CA GLU A 21 48.21 -64.72 109.94
C GLU A 21 46.80 -64.35 109.50
N LYS A 22 45.80 -64.50 110.39
CA LYS A 22 44.43 -64.03 110.13
C LYS A 22 44.41 -62.52 109.85
N ALA A 23 45.03 -61.72 110.72
CA ALA A 23 45.13 -60.27 110.52
C ALA A 23 45.88 -59.89 109.23
N LEU A 24 46.91 -60.65 108.84
CA LEU A 24 47.63 -60.44 107.58
C LEU A 24 46.77 -60.77 106.36
N TYR A 25 46.01 -61.87 106.38
CA TYR A 25 45.07 -62.20 105.32
C TYR A 25 43.88 -61.23 105.27
N GLU A 26 43.35 -60.79 106.40
CA GLU A 26 42.30 -59.76 106.50
C GLU A 26 42.78 -58.41 105.93
N LEU A 27 44.03 -58.01 106.22
CA LEU A 27 44.65 -56.81 105.63
C LEU A 27 44.80 -56.95 104.11
N GLN A 28 45.29 -58.10 103.62
CA GLN A 28 45.36 -58.37 102.18
C GLN A 28 43.98 -58.36 101.50
N LEU A 29 42.95 -58.89 102.17
CA LEU A 29 41.58 -58.93 101.67
C LEU A 29 40.95 -57.53 101.69
N ALA A 30 41.24 -56.71 102.70
CA ALA A 30 40.87 -55.30 102.75
C ALA A 30 41.55 -54.47 101.65
N ASP A 31 42.85 -54.65 101.40
CA ASP A 31 43.57 -53.95 100.32
C ASP A 31 43.17 -54.45 98.91
N CYS A 32 42.85 -55.73 98.76
CA CYS A 32 42.25 -56.27 97.56
C CYS A 32 40.86 -55.65 97.33
N ASN A 33 40.01 -55.57 98.35
CA ASN A 33 38.72 -54.88 98.28
C ASN A 33 38.87 -53.38 97.97
N ARG A 34 39.85 -52.68 98.55
CA ARG A 34 40.20 -51.29 98.20
C ARG A 34 40.69 -51.15 96.75
N LYS A 35 41.33 -52.19 96.18
CA LYS A 35 41.73 -52.23 94.76
C LYS A 35 40.52 -52.48 93.86
N VAL A 36 39.64 -53.41 94.22
CA VAL A 36 38.37 -53.68 93.51
C VAL A 36 37.45 -52.47 93.54
N ALA A 37 37.32 -51.77 94.68
CA ALA A 37 36.53 -50.55 94.79
C ALA A 37 37.06 -49.42 93.90
N ARG A 38 38.38 -49.20 93.88
CA ARG A 38 39.01 -48.22 92.96
C ARG A 38 38.85 -48.59 91.49
N LEU A 39 38.97 -49.88 91.15
CA LEU A 39 38.74 -50.34 89.78
C LEU A 39 37.27 -50.22 89.36
N ARG A 40 36.31 -50.47 90.26
CA ARG A 40 34.89 -50.22 90.01
C ARG A 40 34.58 -48.74 89.82
N SER A 41 35.13 -47.86 90.65
CA SER A 41 35.02 -46.40 90.47
C SER A 41 35.56 -45.99 89.10
N ALA A 42 36.78 -46.42 88.77
CA ALA A 42 37.37 -46.10 87.46
C ALA A 42 36.54 -46.63 86.29
N VAL A 43 35.93 -47.82 86.41
CA VAL A 43 35.00 -48.35 85.40
C VAL A 43 33.75 -47.47 85.28
N THR A 44 33.10 -47.07 86.39
CA THR A 44 31.95 -46.16 86.33
C THR A 44 32.33 -44.77 85.79
N ASP A 45 33.53 -44.28 86.11
CA ASP A 45 34.07 -43.01 85.59
C ASP A 45 34.31 -43.10 84.06
N TYR A 46 34.78 -44.26 83.56
CA TYR A 46 34.91 -44.53 82.12
C TYR A 46 33.55 -44.75 81.43
N GLU A 47 32.58 -45.39 82.08
CA GLU A 47 31.22 -45.59 81.56
C GLU A 47 30.52 -44.23 81.38
N VAL A 48 30.53 -43.38 82.40
CA VAL A 48 30.01 -42.00 82.33
C VAL A 48 30.73 -41.20 81.24
N ARG A 49 32.06 -41.27 81.17
CA ARG A 49 32.83 -40.56 80.14
C ARG A 49 32.55 -41.09 78.72
N ASN A 50 32.25 -42.37 78.56
CA ASN A 50 31.86 -42.96 77.29
C ASN A 50 30.44 -42.53 76.88
N GLU A 51 29.51 -42.45 77.83
CA GLU A 51 28.19 -41.83 77.60
C GLU A 51 28.29 -40.35 77.22
N GLU A 52 29.15 -39.57 77.88
CA GLU A 52 29.41 -38.16 77.55
C GLU A 52 29.98 -38.01 76.14
N LEU A 53 30.94 -38.86 75.76
CA LEU A 53 31.52 -38.90 74.41
C LEU A 53 30.49 -39.31 73.36
N GLN A 54 29.63 -40.30 73.62
CA GLN A 54 28.54 -40.67 72.71
C GLN A 54 27.57 -39.49 72.52
N LYS A 55 27.09 -38.88 73.62
CA LYS A 55 26.18 -37.71 73.58
C LYS A 55 26.82 -36.48 72.91
N ALA A 56 28.15 -36.37 72.88
CA ALA A 56 28.86 -35.34 72.13
C ALA A 56 29.03 -35.71 70.65
N TYR A 57 29.19 -36.99 70.33
CA TYR A 57 29.26 -37.51 68.97
C TYR A 57 27.90 -37.40 68.27
N ASP A 58 26.82 -37.82 68.93
CA ASP A 58 25.45 -37.76 68.42
C ASP A 58 25.07 -36.31 68.02
N LYS A 59 25.34 -35.35 68.92
CA LYS A 59 25.14 -33.91 68.65
C LYS A 59 25.98 -33.39 67.49
N LEU A 60 27.23 -33.85 67.36
CA LEU A 60 28.09 -33.43 66.26
C LEU A 60 27.54 -33.94 64.91
N ASP A 61 26.95 -35.13 64.86
CA ASP A 61 26.29 -35.65 63.66
C ASP A 61 24.91 -35.01 63.40
N GLU A 62 24.19 -34.58 64.45
CA GLU A 62 23.02 -33.68 64.32
C GLU A 62 23.41 -32.30 63.72
N ASP A 63 24.39 -31.60 64.32
CA ASP A 63 24.92 -30.32 63.83
C ASP A 63 25.40 -30.43 62.36
N ARG A 64 26.09 -31.52 62.03
CA ARG A 64 26.52 -31.82 60.64
C ARG A 64 25.34 -32.01 59.71
N ALA A 65 24.30 -32.74 60.12
CA ALA A 65 23.11 -32.97 59.31
C ALA A 65 22.38 -31.65 59.00
N ASP A 66 22.24 -30.77 59.99
CA ASP A 66 21.61 -29.45 59.82
C ASP A 66 22.46 -28.52 58.95
N ILE A 67 23.79 -28.48 59.12
CA ILE A 67 24.70 -27.74 58.22
C ILE A 67 24.58 -28.27 56.77
N ILE A 68 24.54 -29.58 56.57
CA ILE A 68 24.36 -30.20 55.25
C ILE A 68 22.97 -29.86 54.66
N ALA A 69 21.92 -29.85 55.46
CA ALA A 69 20.57 -29.48 55.04
C ALA A 69 20.49 -28.00 54.64
N TYR A 70 21.06 -27.10 55.43
CA TYR A 70 21.15 -25.67 55.14
C TYR A 70 21.95 -25.40 53.86
N LEU A 71 23.11 -26.03 53.69
CA LEU A 71 23.93 -25.89 52.49
C LEU A 71 23.24 -26.45 51.25
N LYS A 72 22.57 -27.61 51.34
CA LYS A 72 21.76 -28.16 50.24
C LYS A 72 20.62 -27.23 49.84
N LYS A 73 19.88 -26.69 50.81
CA LYS A 73 18.80 -25.72 50.56
C LYS A 73 19.32 -24.44 49.91
N THR A 74 20.42 -23.89 50.43
CA THR A 74 21.05 -22.69 49.89
C THR A 74 21.58 -22.91 48.46
N LEU A 75 22.21 -24.06 48.21
CA LEU A 75 22.67 -24.46 46.87
C LEU A 75 21.49 -24.61 45.89
N ASN A 76 20.37 -25.20 46.33
CA ASN A 76 19.17 -25.34 45.50
C ASN A 76 18.60 -23.96 45.12
N ILE A 77 18.43 -23.06 46.08
CA ILE A 77 17.97 -21.68 45.83
C ILE A 77 18.91 -20.96 44.86
N LYS A 78 20.24 -21.10 45.02
CA LYS A 78 21.21 -20.50 44.08
C LYS A 78 21.23 -21.17 42.70
N ASN A 79 20.82 -22.44 42.60
CA ASN A 79 20.62 -23.11 41.32
C ASN A 79 19.32 -22.65 40.62
N GLU A 80 18.24 -22.46 41.39
CA GLU A 80 16.97 -21.90 40.91
C GLU A 80 17.15 -20.44 40.42
N GLU A 81 17.80 -19.59 41.21
CA GLU A 81 18.22 -18.24 40.77
C GLU A 81 19.07 -18.28 39.49
N ASN A 82 19.99 -19.25 39.36
CA ASN A 82 20.84 -19.37 38.18
C ASN A 82 20.08 -19.84 36.93
N ILE A 83 19.06 -20.69 37.10
CA ILE A 83 18.14 -21.09 36.02
C ILE A 83 17.30 -19.88 35.60
N GLU A 84 16.65 -19.18 36.53
CA GLU A 84 15.88 -17.97 36.23
C GLU A 84 16.70 -16.92 35.47
N LEU A 85 17.96 -16.68 35.88
CA LEU A 85 18.83 -15.73 35.21
C LEU A 85 19.23 -16.20 33.80
N LYS A 86 19.45 -17.51 33.59
CA LYS A 86 19.68 -18.07 32.25
C LYS A 86 18.46 -17.94 31.35
N GLU A 87 17.26 -18.15 31.87
CA GLU A 87 16.03 -17.98 31.08
C GLU A 87 15.76 -16.51 30.72
N LYS A 88 16.06 -15.58 31.65
CA LYS A 88 15.99 -14.13 31.40
C LYS A 88 17.02 -13.68 30.36
N VAL A 89 18.26 -14.20 30.41
CA VAL A 89 19.28 -13.95 29.38
C VAL A 89 18.84 -14.51 28.04
N ARG A 90 18.39 -15.77 27.98
CA ARG A 90 17.89 -16.40 26.75
C ARG A 90 16.76 -15.59 26.11
N GLY A 91 15.78 -15.14 26.89
CA GLY A 91 14.68 -14.31 26.38
C GLY A 91 15.12 -12.93 25.88
N LEU A 92 16.18 -12.35 26.44
CA LEU A 92 16.78 -11.10 25.94
C LEU A 92 17.61 -11.33 24.66
N GLU A 93 18.25 -12.50 24.52
CA GLU A 93 18.95 -12.91 23.30
C GLU A 93 17.95 -13.18 22.17
N GLU A 94 16.88 -13.94 22.43
CA GLU A 94 15.76 -14.18 21.51
C GLU A 94 15.11 -12.86 21.05
N LEU A 95 14.80 -11.94 21.97
CA LEU A 95 14.23 -10.63 21.62
C LEU A 95 15.18 -9.79 20.76
N ARG A 96 16.47 -9.73 21.13
CA ARG A 96 17.49 -9.03 20.35
C ARG A 96 17.67 -9.64 18.96
N GLU A 97 17.57 -10.95 18.80
CA GLU A 97 17.63 -11.61 17.49
C GLU A 97 16.41 -11.25 16.62
N ILE A 98 15.21 -11.19 17.21
CA ILE A 98 13.98 -10.75 16.53
C ILE A 98 14.10 -9.28 16.09
N GLU A 99 14.51 -8.38 16.98
CA GLU A 99 14.77 -6.97 16.64
C GLU A 99 15.83 -6.85 15.53
N THR A 100 16.93 -7.59 15.64
CA THR A 100 18.00 -7.60 14.62
C THR A 100 17.51 -8.14 13.27
N ALA A 101 16.57 -9.08 13.26
CA ALA A 101 15.94 -9.57 12.03
C ALA A 101 15.03 -8.51 11.41
N GLN A 102 14.18 -7.86 12.20
CA GLN A 102 13.29 -6.77 11.74
C GLN A 102 14.08 -5.55 11.22
N PHE A 103 15.17 -5.18 11.88
CA PHE A 103 16.06 -4.12 11.38
C PHE A 103 16.76 -4.51 10.06
N LYS A 104 17.11 -5.79 9.85
CA LYS A 104 17.63 -6.25 8.56
C LYS A 104 16.56 -6.24 7.47
N GLU A 105 15.37 -6.74 7.77
CA GLU A 105 14.24 -6.77 6.84
C GLU A 105 13.89 -5.36 6.35
N THR A 106 13.67 -4.43 7.29
CA THR A 106 13.39 -3.02 6.96
C THR A 106 14.53 -2.34 6.20
N VAL A 107 15.81 -2.60 6.53
CA VAL A 107 16.94 -2.11 5.72
C VAL A 107 16.89 -2.66 4.29
N THR A 108 16.67 -3.96 4.10
CA THR A 108 16.58 -4.54 2.75
C THR A 108 15.35 -4.07 1.96
N GLU A 109 14.24 -3.75 2.65
CA GLU A 109 13.08 -3.12 2.03
C GLU A 109 13.37 -1.67 1.60
N LEU A 110 14.04 -0.88 2.44
CA LEU A 110 14.49 0.46 2.08
C LEU A 110 15.47 0.43 0.90
N GLU A 111 16.46 -0.46 0.90
CA GLU A 111 17.41 -0.64 -0.22
C GLU A 111 16.69 -1.03 -1.52
N LYS A 112 15.69 -1.93 -1.43
CA LYS A 112 14.84 -2.32 -2.58
C LYS A 112 13.98 -1.15 -3.08
N ASN A 113 13.44 -0.32 -2.19
CA ASN A 113 12.65 0.84 -2.56
C ASN A 113 13.54 1.94 -3.17
N PHE A 114 14.73 2.20 -2.62
CA PHE A 114 15.72 3.12 -3.19
C PHE A 114 16.22 2.68 -4.56
N THR A 115 16.50 1.39 -4.76
CA THR A 115 16.91 0.85 -6.08
C THR A 115 15.77 0.93 -7.09
N THR A 116 14.54 0.58 -6.70
CA THR A 116 13.35 0.73 -7.56
C THR A 116 13.11 2.19 -7.97
N MET A 117 13.17 3.14 -7.03
CA MET A 117 13.02 4.57 -7.28
C MET A 117 14.14 5.12 -8.16
N LYS A 118 15.39 4.69 -7.93
CA LYS A 118 16.55 5.04 -8.77
C LYS A 118 16.36 4.55 -10.21
N ASP A 119 15.89 3.32 -10.40
CA ASP A 119 15.70 2.75 -11.74
C ASP A 119 14.52 3.41 -12.47
N GLN A 120 13.45 3.75 -11.74
CA GLN A 120 12.35 4.60 -12.26
C GLN A 120 12.86 5.95 -12.75
N LEU A 121 13.52 6.74 -11.88
CA LEU A 121 14.10 8.04 -12.23
C LEU A 121 15.16 7.94 -13.35
N THR A 122 15.91 6.83 -13.42
CA THR A 122 16.87 6.56 -14.51
C THR A 122 16.14 6.27 -15.83
N SER A 123 15.00 5.57 -15.80
CA SER A 123 14.17 5.32 -16.98
C SER A 123 13.48 6.60 -17.47
N GLU A 124 13.02 7.45 -16.56
CA GLU A 124 12.43 8.76 -16.88
C GLU A 124 13.47 9.70 -17.50
N ASN A 125 14.68 9.79 -16.93
CA ASN A 125 15.77 10.56 -17.53
C ASN A 125 16.14 10.07 -18.93
N LYS A 126 16.17 8.75 -19.17
CA LYS A 126 16.37 8.17 -20.51
C LYS A 126 15.24 8.53 -21.47
N LEU A 127 13.98 8.50 -21.02
CA LEU A 127 12.82 8.89 -21.82
C LEU A 127 12.82 10.40 -22.14
N LEU A 128 13.21 11.24 -21.19
CA LEU A 128 13.35 12.69 -21.37
C LEU A 128 14.50 13.03 -22.31
N ALA A 129 15.64 12.35 -22.19
CA ALA A 129 16.75 12.49 -23.14
C ALA A 129 16.35 12.06 -24.57
N GLY A 130 15.59 10.97 -24.71
CA GLY A 130 15.03 10.56 -26.00
C GLY A 130 14.06 11.59 -26.59
N LYS A 131 13.18 12.18 -25.78
CA LYS A 131 12.30 13.29 -26.19
C LYS A 131 13.07 14.55 -26.56
N LEU A 132 14.17 14.86 -25.86
CA LEU A 132 15.02 16.00 -26.18
C LEU A 132 15.71 15.80 -27.53
N ASN A 133 16.29 14.61 -27.77
CA ASN A 133 16.92 14.27 -29.04
C ASN A 133 15.93 14.39 -30.22
N THR A 134 14.70 13.87 -30.10
CA THR A 134 13.70 14.04 -31.19
C THR A 134 13.29 15.51 -31.39
N LEU A 135 13.27 16.32 -30.33
CA LEU A 135 13.02 17.76 -30.43
C LEU A 135 14.19 18.51 -31.11
N GLU A 136 15.43 18.07 -30.88
CA GLU A 136 16.63 18.57 -31.56
C GLU A 136 16.66 18.14 -33.04
N GLU A 137 16.25 16.91 -33.36
CA GLU A 137 16.01 16.45 -34.75
C GLU A 137 14.95 17.33 -35.44
N PHE A 138 13.81 17.60 -34.80
CA PHE A 138 12.79 18.51 -35.33
C PHE A 138 13.33 19.94 -35.57
N ARG A 139 14.20 20.45 -34.69
CA ARG A 139 14.88 21.74 -34.90
C ARG A 139 15.83 21.69 -36.10
N ALA A 140 16.65 20.64 -36.22
CA ALA A 140 17.56 20.47 -37.34
C ALA A 140 16.82 20.36 -38.70
N ILE A 141 15.71 19.63 -38.74
CA ILE A 141 14.84 19.50 -39.91
C ILE A 141 14.22 20.86 -40.28
N ARG A 142 13.70 21.60 -39.30
CA ARG A 142 13.17 22.96 -39.48
C ARG A 142 14.25 23.90 -40.06
N ASP A 143 15.46 23.84 -39.52
CA ASP A 143 16.53 24.78 -39.89
C ASP A 143 17.11 24.48 -41.27
N ASP A 144 17.19 23.23 -41.70
CA ASP A 144 17.48 22.89 -43.10
C ASP A 144 16.31 23.23 -44.04
N LEU A 145 15.05 23.11 -43.59
CA LEU A 145 13.88 23.54 -44.36
C LEU A 145 13.86 25.05 -44.58
N MET A 146 14.13 25.87 -43.55
CA MET A 146 14.28 27.33 -43.72
C MET A 146 15.43 27.64 -44.69
N ARG A 147 16.62 27.05 -44.48
CA ARG A 147 17.73 27.21 -45.44
C ARG A 147 17.37 26.82 -46.86
N LYS A 148 16.51 25.81 -47.07
CA LYS A 148 16.00 25.42 -48.39
C LYS A 148 15.06 26.47 -48.96
N PHE A 149 14.18 27.05 -48.13
CA PHE A 149 13.30 28.16 -48.50
C PHE A 149 14.12 29.41 -48.89
N ASP A 150 15.06 29.86 -48.04
CA ASP A 150 15.94 31.01 -48.30
C ASP A 150 16.68 30.88 -49.65
N ARG A 151 17.18 29.67 -49.95
CA ARG A 151 17.86 29.34 -51.22
C ARG A 151 16.91 29.32 -52.42
N GLN A 152 15.63 28.97 -52.22
CA GLN A 152 14.61 29.05 -53.27
C GLN A 152 14.18 30.50 -53.51
N GLU A 153 14.02 31.30 -52.47
CA GLU A 153 13.64 32.72 -52.54
C GLU A 153 14.71 33.53 -53.30
N HIS A 154 15.99 33.44 -52.91
CA HIS A 154 17.10 34.04 -53.68
C HIS A 154 17.18 33.53 -55.13
N SER A 155 16.86 32.25 -55.39
CA SER A 155 16.82 31.71 -56.75
C SER A 155 15.68 32.32 -57.58
N PHE A 156 14.52 32.58 -56.96
CA PHE A 156 13.41 33.31 -57.60
C PHE A 156 13.76 34.78 -57.83
N GLU A 157 14.37 35.49 -56.88
CA GLU A 157 14.86 36.86 -57.09
C GLU A 157 15.87 36.93 -58.25
N GLU A 158 16.84 36.01 -58.29
CA GLU A 158 17.81 35.90 -59.38
C GLU A 158 17.13 35.66 -60.72
N GLN A 159 16.14 34.75 -60.77
CA GLN A 159 15.36 34.47 -61.98
C GLN A 159 14.54 35.68 -62.41
N GLU A 160 13.83 36.34 -61.51
CA GLU A 160 13.05 37.54 -61.81
C GLU A 160 13.96 38.67 -62.33
N MET A 161 15.14 38.87 -61.72
CA MET A 161 16.16 39.81 -62.21
C MET A 161 16.78 39.40 -63.55
N LYS A 162 16.82 38.11 -63.90
CA LYS A 162 17.21 37.62 -65.23
C LYS A 162 16.09 37.88 -66.25
N TYR A 163 14.83 37.58 -65.91
CA TYR A 163 13.67 37.84 -66.76
C TYR A 163 13.45 39.34 -67.01
N LYS A 164 13.56 40.21 -66.00
CA LYS A 164 13.52 41.68 -66.15
C LYS A 164 14.58 42.18 -67.13
N ARG A 165 15.81 41.65 -67.06
CA ARG A 165 16.89 41.96 -68.02
C ARG A 165 16.61 41.43 -69.43
N MET A 166 16.14 40.19 -69.57
CA MET A 166 15.76 39.64 -70.89
C MET A 166 14.60 40.39 -71.53
N LEU A 167 13.59 40.80 -70.75
CA LEU A 167 12.45 41.58 -71.21
C LEU A 167 12.91 42.96 -71.70
N TYR A 168 13.74 43.66 -70.92
CA TYR A 168 14.33 44.94 -71.33
C TYR A 168 15.19 44.81 -72.59
N GLU A 169 15.98 43.73 -72.72
CA GLU A 169 16.72 43.46 -73.96
C GLU A 169 15.81 43.15 -75.15
N ALA A 170 14.74 42.37 -74.96
CA ALA A 170 13.78 42.03 -75.99
C ALA A 170 12.99 43.27 -76.45
N GLU A 171 12.53 44.10 -75.51
CA GLU A 171 11.87 45.38 -75.78
C GLU A 171 12.82 46.34 -76.51
N LYS A 172 14.07 46.47 -76.06
CA LYS A 172 15.10 47.28 -76.74
C LYS A 172 15.35 46.79 -78.18
N LYS A 173 15.48 45.48 -78.38
CA LYS A 173 15.63 44.86 -79.72
C LYS A 173 14.38 45.08 -80.57
N PHE A 174 13.19 45.00 -79.98
CA PHE A 174 11.91 45.24 -80.67
C PHE A 174 11.71 46.72 -81.04
N VAL A 175 12.06 47.68 -80.17
CA VAL A 175 12.01 49.12 -80.47
C VAL A 175 12.97 49.45 -81.62
N ILE A 176 14.23 49.00 -81.54
CA ILE A 176 15.22 49.18 -82.62
C ILE A 176 14.74 48.50 -83.92
N GLY A 177 14.18 47.30 -83.83
CA GLY A 177 13.62 46.56 -84.96
C GLY A 177 12.43 47.25 -85.60
N LYS A 178 11.49 47.76 -84.79
CA LYS A 178 10.34 48.57 -85.20
C LYS A 178 10.78 49.86 -85.88
N ASP A 179 11.78 50.56 -85.35
CA ASP A 179 12.25 51.83 -85.93
C ASP A 179 13.18 51.62 -87.14
N LYS A 180 13.76 50.43 -87.32
CA LYS A 180 14.37 49.98 -88.59
C LYS A 180 13.29 49.62 -89.62
N LEU A 181 12.29 48.84 -89.21
CA LEU A 181 11.16 48.45 -90.06
C LEU A 181 10.34 49.67 -90.51
N LYS A 182 10.14 50.68 -89.66
CA LYS A 182 9.53 51.95 -90.03
C LYS A 182 10.30 52.65 -91.13
N ARG A 183 11.62 52.88 -90.98
CA ARG A 183 12.45 53.49 -92.05
C ARG A 183 12.46 52.67 -93.33
N GLU A 184 12.51 51.34 -93.22
CA GLU A 184 12.38 50.46 -94.39
C GLU A 184 10.99 50.51 -95.03
N MET A 185 9.92 50.63 -94.24
CA MET A 185 8.55 50.72 -94.73
C MET A 185 8.25 52.12 -95.29
N GLU A 186 8.79 53.18 -94.72
CA GLU A 186 8.75 54.56 -95.23
C GLU A 186 9.52 54.63 -96.56
N GLY A 187 10.71 54.04 -96.65
CA GLY A 187 11.46 53.92 -97.90
C GLY A 187 10.74 53.08 -98.96
N ARG A 188 10.20 51.91 -98.59
CA ARG A 188 9.39 51.07 -99.49
C ARG A 188 8.03 51.69 -99.81
N LEU A 189 7.46 52.56 -98.98
CA LEU A 189 6.23 53.31 -99.28
C LEU A 189 6.51 54.50 -100.18
N LEU A 190 7.67 55.15 -100.09
CA LEU A 190 8.11 56.13 -101.08
C LEU A 190 8.28 55.44 -102.45
N GLN A 191 9.04 54.34 -102.47
CA GLN A 191 9.28 53.56 -103.69
C GLN A 191 7.98 52.96 -104.24
N LEU A 192 7.12 52.37 -103.41
CA LEU A 192 5.85 51.80 -103.85
C LEU A 192 4.83 52.89 -104.20
N ALA A 193 4.86 54.08 -103.59
CA ALA A 193 4.01 55.19 -104.04
C ALA A 193 4.46 55.69 -105.42
N GLN A 194 5.78 55.76 -105.68
CA GLN A 194 6.34 56.03 -107.01
C GLN A 194 5.89 54.95 -108.02
N GLU A 195 6.20 53.67 -107.74
CA GLU A 195 5.88 52.54 -108.61
C GLU A 195 4.38 52.29 -108.77
N PHE A 196 3.54 52.63 -107.79
CA PHE A 196 2.08 52.51 -107.86
C PHE A 196 1.42 53.72 -108.53
N GLN A 197 1.99 54.92 -108.44
CA GLN A 197 1.60 56.03 -109.31
C GLN A 197 1.83 55.60 -110.78
N ASP A 198 3.04 55.14 -111.09
CA ASP A 198 3.47 54.76 -112.43
C ASP A 198 2.74 53.49 -112.98
N ALA A 199 2.42 52.51 -112.13
CA ALA A 199 1.79 51.25 -112.54
C ALA A 199 0.26 51.20 -112.42
N SER A 200 -0.35 51.96 -111.49
CA SER A 200 -1.81 52.00 -111.35
C SER A 200 -2.47 52.80 -112.47
N GLU A 201 -1.78 53.85 -112.97
CA GLU A 201 -2.16 54.55 -114.21
C GLU A 201 -2.15 53.61 -115.44
N MET A 202 -1.35 52.54 -115.42
CA MET A 202 -1.24 51.60 -116.56
C MET A 202 -2.07 50.31 -116.49
N ARG A 203 -2.59 49.86 -115.33
CA ARG A 203 -2.96 48.42 -115.22
C ARG A 203 -4.15 47.96 -114.36
N ILE A 204 -5.15 48.79 -114.09
CA ILE A 204 -6.40 48.32 -113.45
C ILE A 204 -7.27 47.55 -114.48
N ALA A 205 -7.24 46.21 -114.40
CA ALA A 205 -8.11 45.32 -115.17
C ALA A 205 -8.96 44.43 -114.25
N ALA A 206 -10.28 44.38 -114.49
CA ALA A 206 -11.26 43.90 -113.51
C ALA A 206 -11.15 42.41 -113.09
N SER A 207 -10.45 41.57 -113.87
CA SER A 207 -10.32 40.13 -113.60
C SER A 207 -9.63 39.83 -112.25
N THR A 208 -8.55 40.55 -111.93
CA THR A 208 -7.75 40.31 -110.72
C THR A 208 -8.56 40.53 -109.44
N HIS A 209 -9.50 41.48 -109.44
CA HIS A 209 -10.42 41.72 -108.33
C HIS A 209 -11.44 40.59 -108.12
N ARG A 210 -11.58 39.62 -109.02
CA ARG A 210 -12.44 38.44 -108.82
C ARG A 210 -11.71 37.38 -107.97
N VAL A 211 -10.50 36.99 -108.38
CA VAL A 211 -9.69 35.96 -107.70
C VAL A 211 -9.38 36.34 -106.26
N ILE A 212 -9.09 37.63 -105.99
CA ILE A 212 -8.85 38.14 -104.62
C ILE A 212 -10.09 37.92 -103.73
N ARG A 213 -11.31 38.17 -104.22
CA ARG A 213 -12.54 37.96 -103.44
C ARG A 213 -12.82 36.49 -103.15
N GLU A 214 -12.48 35.61 -104.07
CA GLU A 214 -12.62 34.15 -103.92
C GLU A 214 -11.62 33.59 -102.89
N ASN A 215 -10.37 34.04 -102.93
CA ASN A 215 -9.36 33.65 -101.95
C ASN A 215 -9.69 34.14 -100.52
N ILE A 216 -10.21 35.37 -100.38
CA ILE A 216 -10.73 35.89 -99.10
C ILE A 216 -11.89 35.01 -98.59
N ALA A 217 -12.81 34.59 -99.46
CA ALA A 217 -13.93 33.73 -99.06
C ALA A 217 -13.46 32.35 -98.55
N LEU A 218 -12.43 31.75 -99.18
CA LEU A 218 -11.85 30.48 -98.74
C LEU A 218 -11.10 30.61 -97.40
N ASN A 219 -10.32 31.67 -97.19
CA ASN A 219 -9.64 31.90 -95.91
C ASN A 219 -10.66 32.10 -94.77
N ASN A 220 -11.74 32.87 -95.00
CA ASN A 220 -12.81 33.03 -94.01
C ASN A 220 -13.50 31.70 -93.64
N GLN A 221 -13.60 30.75 -94.58
CA GLN A 221 -14.12 29.40 -94.30
C GLN A 221 -13.11 28.55 -93.51
N LEU A 222 -11.82 28.64 -93.85
CA LEU A 222 -10.75 27.95 -93.12
C LEU A 222 -10.62 28.44 -91.67
N ASP A 223 -10.69 29.75 -91.45
CA ASP A 223 -10.68 30.36 -90.11
C ASP A 223 -11.87 29.90 -89.26
N SER A 224 -13.06 29.77 -89.87
CA SER A 224 -14.25 29.22 -89.21
C SER A 224 -14.08 27.75 -88.83
N LEU A 225 -13.44 26.96 -89.68
CA LEU A 225 -13.13 25.54 -89.43
C LEU A 225 -12.08 25.38 -88.33
N LEU A 226 -11.02 26.19 -88.33
CA LEU A 226 -10.01 26.24 -87.27
C LEU A 226 -10.62 26.67 -85.92
N GLN A 227 -11.50 27.68 -85.92
CA GLN A 227 -12.21 28.12 -84.70
C GLN A 227 -13.15 27.05 -84.14
N THR A 228 -13.79 26.24 -84.99
CA THR A 228 -14.66 25.13 -84.54
C THR A 228 -13.83 23.93 -84.07
N GLN A 229 -12.73 23.59 -84.75
CA GLN A 229 -11.76 22.59 -84.28
C GLN A 229 -11.17 22.95 -82.90
N ALA A 230 -10.77 24.21 -82.69
CA ALA A 230 -10.25 24.68 -81.41
C ALA A 230 -11.28 24.55 -80.27
N LYS A 231 -12.55 24.92 -80.52
CA LYS A 231 -13.63 24.78 -79.53
C LYS A 231 -13.94 23.32 -79.19
N VAL A 232 -13.85 22.41 -80.17
CA VAL A 232 -14.05 20.97 -79.93
C VAL A 232 -12.88 20.36 -79.14
N ALA A 233 -11.64 20.81 -79.39
CA ALA A 233 -10.49 20.42 -78.57
C ALA A 233 -10.64 20.90 -77.12
N GLU A 234 -10.97 22.18 -76.92
CA GLU A 234 -11.23 22.78 -75.60
C GLU A 234 -12.35 22.05 -74.82
N GLN A 235 -13.40 21.59 -75.52
CA GLN A 235 -14.46 20.77 -74.92
C GLN A 235 -13.98 19.36 -74.55
N ASN A 236 -13.13 18.73 -75.38
CA ASN A 236 -12.58 17.40 -75.10
C ASN A 236 -11.68 17.42 -73.86
N ASP A 237 -10.80 18.43 -73.76
CA ASP A 237 -9.90 18.57 -72.62
C ASP A 237 -10.65 18.90 -71.32
N LYS A 238 -11.73 19.70 -71.38
CA LYS A 238 -12.64 19.91 -70.23
C LYS A 238 -13.32 18.62 -69.79
N PHE A 239 -13.88 17.83 -70.71
CA PHE A 239 -14.48 16.55 -70.33
C PHE A 239 -13.45 15.56 -69.74
N ARG A 240 -12.19 15.61 -70.17
CA ARG A 240 -11.09 14.84 -69.57
C ARG A 240 -10.68 15.34 -68.18
N GLU A 241 -10.82 16.63 -67.92
CA GLU A 241 -10.61 17.22 -66.61
C GLU A 241 -11.75 16.88 -65.65
N ASP A 242 -13.01 17.04 -66.09
CA ASP A 242 -14.22 16.63 -65.35
C ASP A 242 -14.19 15.12 -65.01
N GLU A 243 -13.82 14.26 -65.97
CA GLU A 243 -13.72 12.81 -65.75
C GLU A 243 -12.60 12.46 -64.75
N ARG A 244 -11.48 13.20 -64.76
CA ARG A 244 -10.40 13.04 -63.77
C ARG A 244 -10.85 13.52 -62.39
N ALA A 245 -11.51 14.67 -62.30
CA ALA A 245 -12.06 15.18 -61.05
C ALA A 245 -13.08 14.22 -60.44
N ALA A 246 -13.96 13.63 -61.26
CA ALA A 246 -14.95 12.64 -60.84
C ALA A 246 -14.30 11.33 -60.32
N ARG A 247 -13.21 10.85 -60.95
CA ARG A 247 -12.44 9.71 -60.42
C ARG A 247 -11.83 10.03 -59.05
N ASN A 248 -11.13 11.16 -58.94
CA ASN A 248 -10.47 11.56 -57.69
C ASN A 248 -11.49 11.75 -56.56
N ALA A 249 -12.65 12.34 -56.84
CA ALA A 249 -13.72 12.52 -55.86
C ALA A 249 -14.30 11.18 -55.37
N LYS A 250 -14.42 10.17 -56.26
CA LYS A 250 -14.83 8.81 -55.87
C LYS A 250 -13.79 8.14 -54.97
N GLU A 251 -12.51 8.24 -55.32
CA GLU A 251 -11.40 7.64 -54.55
C GLU A 251 -11.32 8.22 -53.13
N VAL A 252 -11.40 9.55 -52.99
CA VAL A 252 -11.46 10.23 -51.68
C VAL A 252 -12.69 9.77 -50.87
N ALA A 253 -13.87 9.65 -51.49
CA ALA A 253 -15.07 9.19 -50.80
C ALA A 253 -14.98 7.72 -50.36
N GLU A 254 -14.28 6.86 -51.12
CA GLU A 254 -14.02 5.47 -50.73
C GLU A 254 -13.01 5.39 -49.58
N GLU A 255 -11.94 6.20 -49.59
CA GLU A 255 -11.04 6.32 -48.45
C GLU A 255 -11.75 6.83 -47.18
N GLU A 256 -12.60 7.86 -47.29
CA GLU A 256 -13.36 8.42 -46.16
C GLU A 256 -14.33 7.40 -45.57
N ARG A 257 -15.01 6.62 -46.42
CA ARG A 257 -15.86 5.49 -46.01
C ARG A 257 -15.06 4.46 -45.21
N ASP A 258 -13.89 4.05 -45.68
CA ASP A 258 -13.06 3.06 -44.96
C ASP A 258 -12.42 3.63 -43.69
N LYS A 259 -12.04 4.91 -43.67
CA LYS A 259 -11.62 5.63 -42.44
C LYS A 259 -12.77 5.68 -41.42
N ALA A 260 -14.01 5.89 -41.85
CA ALA A 260 -15.19 5.89 -40.98
C ALA A 260 -15.53 4.48 -40.45
N ILE A 261 -15.47 3.45 -41.30
CA ILE A 261 -15.67 2.05 -40.90
C ILE A 261 -14.60 1.62 -39.89
N ASN A 262 -13.33 1.94 -40.13
CA ASN A 262 -12.26 1.63 -39.18
C ASN A 262 -12.43 2.33 -37.83
N LYS A 263 -12.87 3.61 -37.81
CA LYS A 263 -13.24 4.31 -36.56
C LYS A 263 -14.37 3.59 -35.82
N SER A 264 -15.42 3.18 -36.53
CA SER A 264 -16.56 2.43 -35.97
C SER A 264 -16.12 1.08 -35.37
N ILE A 265 -15.27 0.33 -36.08
CA ILE A 265 -14.72 -0.95 -35.58
C ILE A 265 -13.87 -0.75 -34.32
N VAL A 266 -13.08 0.32 -34.24
CA VAL A 266 -12.29 0.65 -33.03
C VAL A 266 -13.21 1.06 -31.88
N GLN A 267 -14.22 1.89 -32.14
CA GLN A 267 -15.22 2.29 -31.14
C GLN A 267 -15.99 1.08 -30.59
N LEU A 268 -16.42 0.15 -31.45
CA LEU A 268 -17.10 -1.08 -31.04
C LEU A 268 -16.20 -1.94 -30.15
N LYS A 269 -14.92 -2.13 -30.50
CA LYS A 269 -13.95 -2.86 -29.66
C LYS A 269 -13.75 -2.20 -28.28
N VAL A 270 -13.77 -0.87 -28.21
CA VAL A 270 -13.70 -0.14 -26.93
C VAL A 270 -14.99 -0.34 -26.12
N ILE A 271 -16.17 -0.31 -26.76
CA ILE A 271 -17.45 -0.61 -26.11
C ILE A 271 -17.49 -2.05 -25.57
N ASP A 272 -17.00 -3.03 -26.34
CA ASP A 272 -16.91 -4.43 -25.90
C ASP A 272 -15.97 -4.59 -24.70
N GLN A 273 -14.82 -3.92 -24.71
CA GLN A 273 -13.86 -3.92 -23.59
C GLN A 273 -14.45 -3.26 -22.33
N LEU A 274 -15.10 -2.09 -22.45
CA LEU A 274 -15.80 -1.45 -21.34
C LEU A 274 -16.95 -2.32 -20.81
N THR A 275 -17.68 -2.99 -21.71
CA THR A 275 -18.79 -3.88 -21.34
C THR A 275 -18.29 -5.10 -20.57
N ALA A 276 -17.18 -5.73 -21.01
CA ALA A 276 -16.53 -6.82 -20.28
C ALA A 276 -16.03 -6.37 -18.90
N ALA A 277 -15.32 -5.24 -18.83
CA ALA A 277 -14.84 -4.66 -17.58
C ALA A 277 -15.99 -4.33 -16.61
N PHE A 278 -17.09 -3.76 -17.11
CA PHE A 278 -18.29 -3.48 -16.31
C PHE A 278 -18.96 -4.76 -15.79
N GLN A 279 -19.03 -5.82 -16.61
CA GLN A 279 -19.52 -7.12 -16.15
C GLN A 279 -18.63 -7.72 -15.06
N ASP A 280 -17.31 -7.59 -15.15
CA ASP A 280 -16.38 -8.08 -14.13
C ASP A 280 -16.42 -7.23 -12.84
N VAL A 281 -16.54 -5.92 -12.93
CA VAL A 281 -16.82 -5.04 -11.78
C VAL A 281 -18.16 -5.41 -11.12
N LYS A 282 -19.19 -5.75 -11.90
CA LYS A 282 -20.48 -6.22 -11.37
C LYS A 282 -20.37 -7.57 -10.65
N LYS A 283 -19.53 -8.50 -11.14
CA LYS A 283 -19.20 -9.76 -10.45
C LYS A 283 -18.41 -9.50 -9.15
N GLN A 284 -17.40 -8.63 -9.21
CA GLN A 284 -16.60 -8.21 -8.05
C GLN A 284 -17.49 -7.62 -6.94
N LYS A 285 -18.40 -6.70 -7.30
CA LYS A 285 -19.37 -6.12 -6.35
C LYS A 285 -20.25 -7.22 -5.73
N ALA A 286 -20.86 -8.10 -6.51
CA ALA A 286 -21.69 -9.18 -5.96
C ALA A 286 -20.92 -10.13 -5.00
N LEU A 287 -19.62 -10.34 -5.23
CA LEU A 287 -18.75 -11.07 -4.30
C LEU A 287 -18.39 -10.26 -3.04
N TYR A 288 -18.24 -8.95 -3.15
CA TYR A 288 -18.02 -8.05 -2.02
C TYR A 288 -19.27 -7.95 -1.14
N ASP A 289 -20.44 -7.67 -1.73
CA ASP A 289 -21.74 -7.58 -1.05
C ASP A 289 -22.04 -8.88 -0.27
N LYS A 290 -21.70 -10.05 -0.85
CA LYS A 290 -21.79 -11.33 -0.13
C LYS A 290 -20.84 -11.42 1.06
N LYS A 291 -19.55 -11.05 0.89
CA LYS A 291 -18.57 -11.05 1.98
C LYS A 291 -18.99 -10.10 3.12
N GLN A 292 -19.56 -8.95 2.77
CA GLN A 292 -20.07 -7.97 3.71
C GLN A 292 -21.22 -8.56 4.54
N PHE A 293 -22.21 -9.19 3.92
CA PHE A 293 -23.29 -9.91 4.62
C PHE A 293 -22.78 -11.05 5.51
N ASP A 294 -21.82 -11.86 5.04
CA ASP A 294 -21.21 -12.92 5.86
C ASP A 294 -20.39 -12.34 7.04
N ASN A 295 -19.81 -11.14 6.90
CA ASN A 295 -19.10 -10.42 7.96
C ASN A 295 -20.05 -9.81 9.00
N GLU A 296 -21.10 -9.10 8.59
CA GLU A 296 -22.17 -8.59 9.47
C GLU A 296 -22.80 -9.72 10.30
N LYS A 297 -23.00 -10.88 9.68
CA LYS A 297 -23.50 -12.11 10.33
C LYS A 297 -22.48 -12.77 11.28
N LEU A 298 -21.19 -12.46 11.17
CA LEU A 298 -20.17 -12.85 12.15
C LEU A 298 -20.08 -11.83 13.28
N GLN A 299 -20.13 -10.53 12.98
CA GLN A 299 -20.17 -9.46 13.97
C GLN A 299 -21.39 -9.61 14.90
N ALA A 300 -22.59 -9.78 14.36
CA ALA A 300 -23.82 -10.02 15.11
C ALA A 300 -23.86 -11.36 15.89
N LYS A 301 -22.87 -12.24 15.70
CA LYS A 301 -22.61 -13.40 16.58
C LYS A 301 -21.60 -13.06 17.67
N MET A 302 -20.53 -12.31 17.35
CA MET A 302 -19.57 -11.85 18.35
C MET A 302 -20.24 -10.97 19.40
N GLU A 303 -21.07 -10.01 18.98
CA GLU A 303 -21.85 -9.13 19.87
C GLU A 303 -22.72 -9.94 20.86
N LYS A 304 -23.40 -10.99 20.38
CA LYS A 304 -24.18 -11.89 21.23
C LYS A 304 -23.29 -12.64 22.21
N LEU A 305 -22.20 -13.25 21.74
CA LEU A 305 -21.25 -13.97 22.60
C LEU A 305 -20.58 -13.04 23.63
N THR A 306 -20.34 -11.76 23.31
CA THR A 306 -19.85 -10.78 24.30
C THR A 306 -20.92 -10.48 25.35
N THR A 307 -22.19 -10.24 24.95
CA THR A 307 -23.27 -10.04 25.94
C THR A 307 -23.54 -11.28 26.79
N ASP A 308 -23.44 -12.50 26.23
CA ASP A 308 -23.56 -13.74 26.98
C ASP A 308 -22.40 -13.90 27.98
N ASN A 309 -21.18 -13.54 27.59
CA ASN A 309 -20.01 -13.57 28.46
C ASN A 309 -20.10 -12.53 29.60
N GLU A 310 -20.56 -11.31 29.31
CA GLU A 310 -20.84 -10.28 30.32
C GLU A 310 -21.91 -10.72 31.32
N ASN A 311 -22.99 -11.34 30.84
CA ASN A 311 -24.04 -11.94 31.68
C ASN A 311 -23.49 -13.08 32.55
N LEU A 312 -22.59 -13.92 32.02
CA LEU A 312 -21.92 -14.97 32.79
C LEU A 312 -20.96 -14.40 33.85
N LEU A 313 -20.17 -13.38 33.52
CA LEU A 313 -19.28 -12.69 34.46
C LEU A 313 -20.06 -12.01 35.60
N LEU A 314 -21.20 -11.37 35.28
CA LEU A 314 -22.11 -10.83 36.29
C LEU A 314 -22.66 -11.94 37.21
N ARG A 315 -23.06 -13.08 36.63
CA ARG A 315 -23.55 -14.24 37.38
C ARG A 315 -22.47 -14.86 38.28
N VAL A 316 -21.22 -14.94 37.82
CA VAL A 316 -20.07 -15.36 38.65
C VAL A 316 -19.90 -14.40 39.83
N ARG A 317 -19.87 -13.09 39.60
CA ARG A 317 -19.73 -12.07 40.67
C ARG A 317 -20.82 -12.18 41.74
N ILE A 318 -22.07 -12.45 41.34
CA ILE A 318 -23.19 -12.66 42.27
C ILE A 318 -22.97 -13.94 43.10
N LEU A 319 -22.48 -15.02 42.48
CA LEU A 319 -22.17 -16.27 43.20
C LEU A 319 -20.98 -16.12 44.15
N GLU A 320 -19.94 -15.37 43.78
CA GLU A 320 -18.81 -15.01 44.64
C GLU A 320 -19.28 -14.19 45.86
N GLN A 321 -20.13 -13.18 45.65
CA GLN A 321 -20.70 -12.38 46.74
C GLN A 321 -21.55 -13.24 47.69
N ASN A 322 -22.38 -14.14 47.16
CA ASN A 322 -23.18 -15.07 47.96
C ASN A 322 -22.30 -16.08 48.73
N LEU A 323 -21.21 -16.55 48.14
CA LEU A 323 -20.23 -17.42 48.81
C LEU A 323 -19.53 -16.67 49.96
N HIS A 324 -19.10 -15.43 49.74
CA HIS A 324 -18.52 -14.59 50.80
C HIS A 324 -19.50 -14.29 51.94
N ALA A 325 -20.79 -14.06 51.64
CA ALA A 325 -21.83 -13.88 52.64
C ALA A 325 -22.01 -15.17 53.48
N SER A 326 -22.17 -16.32 52.82
CA SER A 326 -22.32 -17.64 53.45
C SER A 326 -21.11 -18.01 54.33
N LEU A 327 -19.88 -17.83 53.84
CA LEU A 327 -18.66 -18.01 54.63
C LEU A 327 -18.58 -17.05 55.83
N GLY A 328 -19.07 -15.82 55.67
CA GLY A 328 -19.18 -14.84 56.75
C GLY A 328 -20.17 -15.27 57.84
N GLU A 329 -21.31 -15.83 57.46
CA GLU A 329 -22.31 -16.40 58.39
C GLU A 329 -21.80 -17.66 59.08
N GLN A 330 -21.18 -18.58 58.34
CA GLN A 330 -20.52 -19.76 58.88
C GLN A 330 -19.45 -19.35 59.92
N ASN A 331 -18.59 -18.38 59.60
CA ASN A 331 -17.55 -17.91 60.52
C ASN A 331 -18.14 -17.25 61.78
N LYS A 332 -19.23 -16.48 61.68
CA LYS A 332 -19.96 -15.98 62.87
C LYS A 332 -20.41 -17.14 63.76
N SER A 333 -21.07 -18.15 63.19
CA SER A 333 -21.57 -19.31 63.95
C SER A 333 -20.45 -20.14 64.59
N VAL A 334 -19.28 -20.23 63.93
CA VAL A 334 -18.07 -20.88 64.49
C VAL A 334 -17.49 -20.07 65.66
N VAL A 335 -17.46 -18.74 65.56
CA VAL A 335 -17.03 -17.86 66.67
C VAL A 335 -18.00 -17.92 67.85
N GLU A 336 -19.31 -17.99 67.59
CA GLU A 336 -20.37 -18.08 68.61
C GLU A 336 -20.37 -19.44 69.31
N THR A 337 -20.33 -20.55 68.58
CA THR A 337 -20.17 -21.89 69.18
C THR A 337 -18.86 -22.01 69.96
N ALA A 338 -17.77 -21.40 69.50
CA ALA A 338 -16.52 -21.34 70.26
C ALA A 338 -16.60 -20.47 71.53
N LYS A 339 -17.48 -19.47 71.60
CA LYS A 339 -17.77 -18.72 72.85
C LYS A 339 -18.56 -19.61 73.82
N LEU A 340 -19.67 -20.18 73.36
CA LEU A 340 -20.53 -21.08 74.14
C LEU A 340 -19.75 -22.26 74.72
N LEU A 341 -18.83 -22.87 73.96
CA LEU A 341 -17.96 -23.94 74.46
C LEU A 341 -16.99 -23.47 75.56
N ARG A 342 -16.48 -22.23 75.47
CA ARG A 342 -15.66 -21.63 76.54
C ARG A 342 -16.49 -21.33 77.78
N GLU A 343 -17.72 -20.85 77.63
CA GLU A 343 -18.67 -20.68 78.74
C GLU A 343 -19.04 -22.01 79.41
N ILE A 344 -19.33 -23.06 78.63
CA ILE A 344 -19.62 -24.40 79.15
C ILE A 344 -18.44 -24.93 79.99
N GLU A 345 -17.18 -24.79 79.57
CA GLU A 345 -16.05 -25.24 80.40
C GLU A 345 -15.80 -24.32 81.61
N LYS A 346 -16.05 -22.99 81.52
CA LYS A 346 -16.08 -22.09 82.71
C LYS A 346 -17.08 -22.62 83.74
N TYR A 347 -18.34 -22.86 83.33
CA TYR A 347 -19.41 -23.32 84.21
C TYR A 347 -19.18 -24.73 84.75
N LYS A 348 -18.71 -25.66 83.92
CA LYS A 348 -18.29 -27.02 84.29
C LYS A 348 -17.14 -27.02 85.31
N LYS A 349 -16.22 -26.05 85.24
CA LYS A 349 -15.19 -25.86 86.27
C LYS A 349 -15.79 -25.34 87.58
N ILE A 350 -16.65 -24.31 87.55
CA ILE A 350 -17.35 -23.80 88.74
C ILE A 350 -18.17 -24.91 89.40
N LEU A 351 -18.86 -25.75 88.62
CA LEU A 351 -19.64 -26.89 89.12
C LEU A 351 -18.75 -27.97 89.78
N LYS A 352 -17.59 -28.29 89.20
CA LYS A 352 -16.58 -29.18 89.84
C LYS A 352 -16.07 -28.59 91.16
N ASP A 353 -15.64 -27.33 91.15
CA ASP A 353 -15.14 -26.64 92.36
C ASP A 353 -16.23 -26.55 93.45
N SER A 354 -17.50 -26.37 93.05
CA SER A 354 -18.67 -26.42 93.94
C SER A 354 -18.90 -27.81 94.53
N ALA A 355 -18.86 -28.87 93.71
CA ALA A 355 -19.00 -30.25 94.17
C ALA A 355 -17.88 -30.65 95.15
N PHE A 356 -16.64 -30.22 94.91
CA PHE A 356 -15.54 -30.40 95.86
C PHE A 356 -15.74 -29.61 97.16
N ALA A 357 -16.30 -28.39 97.10
CA ALA A 357 -16.60 -27.60 98.31
C ALA A 357 -17.71 -28.25 99.16
N VAL A 358 -18.78 -28.75 98.53
CA VAL A 358 -19.86 -29.51 99.20
C VAL A 358 -19.33 -30.83 99.78
N GLN A 359 -18.52 -31.57 99.03
CA GLN A 359 -17.91 -32.81 99.55
C GLN A 359 -16.95 -32.55 100.72
N ALA A 360 -16.28 -31.39 100.75
CA ALA A 360 -15.45 -30.99 101.89
C ALA A 360 -16.28 -30.59 103.11
N ALA A 361 -17.44 -29.95 102.93
CA ALA A 361 -18.37 -29.65 104.02
C ALA A 361 -18.98 -30.93 104.62
N LEU A 362 -19.42 -31.87 103.79
CA LEU A 362 -19.95 -33.17 104.26
C LEU A 362 -18.92 -34.04 104.99
N LYS A 363 -17.62 -33.82 104.74
CA LYS A 363 -16.52 -34.46 105.49
C LYS A 363 -16.30 -33.81 106.86
N LEU A 364 -16.51 -32.49 106.99
CA LEU A 364 -16.49 -31.80 108.29
C LEU A 364 -17.60 -32.31 109.23
N ASP A 365 -18.80 -32.59 108.72
CA ASP A 365 -19.89 -33.21 109.51
C ASP A 365 -19.53 -34.61 110.04
N HIS A 366 -18.62 -35.34 109.39
CA HIS A 366 -18.05 -36.56 109.97
C HIS A 366 -16.95 -36.27 110.99
N TRP A 367 -16.12 -35.24 110.78
CA TRP A 367 -14.96 -34.96 111.63
C TRP A 367 -15.29 -34.22 112.94
N SER A 368 -16.40 -33.47 112.99
CA SER A 368 -16.92 -32.85 114.22
C SER A 368 -17.23 -33.87 115.34
N THR A 369 -17.42 -35.13 114.99
CA THR A 369 -17.64 -36.23 115.95
C THR A 369 -16.39 -36.69 116.71
N LEU A 370 -15.19 -36.19 116.35
CA LEU A 370 -13.92 -36.76 116.79
C LEU A 370 -12.95 -35.79 117.50
N ASP A 371 -12.92 -34.49 117.16
CA ASP A 371 -12.07 -33.47 117.82
C ASP A 371 -12.68 -32.05 117.68
N PRO A 372 -13.26 -31.46 118.75
CA PRO A 372 -13.85 -30.12 118.71
C PRO A 372 -12.86 -28.98 118.44
N THR A 373 -11.59 -29.16 118.84
CA THR A 373 -10.55 -28.13 118.71
C THR A 373 -10.09 -27.96 117.26
N ARG A 374 -10.16 -29.04 116.49
CA ARG A 374 -9.75 -29.11 115.09
C ARG A 374 -10.82 -28.60 114.12
N GLU A 375 -12.09 -28.77 114.49
CA GLU A 375 -13.25 -28.35 113.70
C GLU A 375 -13.11 -26.88 113.22
N ILE A 376 -12.76 -25.96 114.12
CA ILE A 376 -12.78 -24.52 113.86
C ILE A 376 -11.85 -24.12 112.70
N LEU A 377 -10.62 -24.66 112.66
CA LEU A 377 -9.64 -24.35 111.62
C LEU A 377 -10.01 -24.98 110.27
N GLU A 378 -10.45 -26.23 110.27
CA GLU A 378 -10.81 -26.94 109.04
C GLU A 378 -12.14 -26.39 108.46
N ARG A 379 -13.05 -25.93 109.32
CA ARG A 379 -14.26 -25.16 108.99
C ARG A 379 -13.94 -23.81 108.37
N GLU A 380 -12.95 -23.07 108.88
CA GLU A 380 -12.50 -21.80 108.28
C GLU A 380 -11.93 -22.03 106.85
N ILE A 381 -11.16 -23.10 106.65
CA ILE A 381 -10.63 -23.50 105.34
C ILE A 381 -11.75 -23.84 104.35
N VAL A 382 -12.81 -24.54 104.78
CA VAL A 382 -13.97 -24.85 103.92
C VAL A 382 -14.84 -23.61 103.68
N LEU A 383 -15.01 -22.72 104.66
CA LEU A 383 -15.70 -21.44 104.45
C LEU A 383 -14.97 -20.57 103.41
N LYS A 384 -13.63 -20.52 103.47
CA LYS A 384 -12.78 -19.86 102.46
C LYS A 384 -12.93 -20.49 101.06
N LYS A 385 -13.07 -21.82 100.97
CA LYS A 385 -13.33 -22.52 99.68
C LYS A 385 -14.72 -22.21 99.12
N ILE A 386 -15.77 -22.25 99.95
CA ILE A 386 -17.14 -21.90 99.55
C ILE A 386 -17.22 -20.43 99.11
N LEU A 387 -16.63 -19.52 99.89
CA LEU A 387 -16.55 -18.09 99.54
C LEU A 387 -15.78 -17.85 98.22
N LYS A 388 -14.74 -18.64 97.94
CA LYS A 388 -14.03 -18.59 96.66
C LYS A 388 -14.93 -19.01 95.49
N VAL A 389 -15.68 -20.11 95.64
CA VAL A 389 -16.65 -20.58 94.63
C VAL A 389 -17.75 -19.54 94.38
N ILE A 390 -18.31 -18.94 95.44
CA ILE A 390 -19.33 -17.89 95.33
C ILE A 390 -18.79 -16.66 94.60
N ASN A 391 -17.56 -16.22 94.92
CA ASN A 391 -16.93 -15.11 94.18
C ASN A 391 -16.64 -15.50 92.71
N GLN A 392 -16.14 -16.70 92.43
CA GLN A 392 -15.92 -17.18 91.05
C GLN A 392 -17.21 -17.21 90.23
N TYR A 393 -18.33 -17.63 90.82
CA TYR A 393 -19.65 -17.60 90.17
C TYR A 393 -20.14 -16.16 89.93
N ARG A 394 -20.08 -15.31 90.96
CA ARG A 394 -20.48 -13.90 90.86
C ARG A 394 -19.64 -13.13 89.83
N ASP A 395 -18.35 -13.38 89.77
CA ASP A 395 -17.43 -12.69 88.87
C ASP A 395 -17.54 -13.24 87.43
N ALA A 396 -17.95 -14.50 87.23
CA ALA A 396 -18.36 -15.02 85.93
C ALA A 396 -19.66 -14.38 85.43
N PHE A 397 -20.70 -14.33 86.26
CA PHE A 397 -21.97 -13.66 85.96
C PHE A 397 -21.78 -12.16 85.66
N ARG A 398 -20.84 -11.51 86.35
CA ARG A 398 -20.49 -10.10 86.11
C ARG A 398 -19.68 -9.89 84.82
N ALA A 399 -18.98 -10.91 84.32
CA ALA A 399 -18.25 -10.82 83.06
C ALA A 399 -19.20 -10.75 81.86
N GLU A 400 -20.22 -11.62 81.81
CA GLU A 400 -21.23 -11.65 80.73
C GLU A 400 -21.92 -10.29 80.54
N SER A 401 -22.24 -9.60 81.64
CA SER A 401 -22.89 -8.29 81.61
C SER A 401 -21.96 -7.12 81.21
N MET A 402 -20.64 -7.30 81.07
CA MET A 402 -19.70 -6.21 80.72
C MET A 402 -18.70 -6.55 79.61
N GLU A 403 -18.68 -7.76 79.04
CA GLU A 403 -17.76 -8.12 77.95
C GLU A 403 -18.04 -7.36 76.63
N SER A 404 -19.20 -6.68 76.54
CA SER A 404 -19.56 -5.70 75.50
C SER A 404 -19.01 -4.28 75.73
N LEU A 405 -18.54 -3.94 76.94
CA LEU A 405 -18.03 -2.62 77.30
C LEU A 405 -16.51 -2.67 77.51
N ILE A 406 -15.76 -2.26 76.48
CA ILE A 406 -14.31 -2.11 76.56
C ILE A 406 -13.97 -1.11 77.67
N SER A 407 -13.25 -1.56 78.70
CA SER A 407 -12.91 -0.75 79.87
C SER A 407 -12.20 0.55 79.46
N LEU A 408 -12.84 1.71 79.69
CA LEU A 408 -12.32 3.02 79.25
C LEU A 408 -10.88 3.30 79.71
N SER A 409 -10.46 2.76 80.86
CA SER A 409 -9.09 2.85 81.39
C SER A 409 -8.00 2.17 80.54
N LYS A 410 -8.38 1.27 79.62
CA LYS A 410 -7.47 0.75 78.58
C LYS A 410 -7.32 1.70 77.40
N ILE A 411 -8.38 2.46 77.07
CA ILE A 411 -8.40 3.36 75.91
C ILE A 411 -7.83 4.74 76.27
N TYR A 412 -8.12 5.26 77.47
CA TYR A 412 -7.74 6.61 77.89
C TYR A 412 -6.80 6.61 79.12
N GLU A 413 -6.04 7.69 79.30
CA GLU A 413 -5.19 7.92 80.49
C GLU A 413 -5.98 8.61 81.60
N LYS A 414 -5.66 8.32 82.87
CA LYS A 414 -6.35 8.95 84.02
C LYS A 414 -5.86 10.39 84.22
N GLY A 415 -6.43 11.32 83.47
CA GLY A 415 -6.16 12.76 83.54
C GLY A 415 -6.61 13.53 82.29
N ASP A 416 -6.75 12.84 81.17
CA ASP A 416 -6.94 13.42 79.82
C ASP A 416 -8.39 13.84 79.47
N LEU A 417 -9.30 13.85 80.46
CA LEU A 417 -10.74 14.13 80.32
C LEU A 417 -11.53 13.31 79.26
N GLY A 418 -10.87 12.39 78.54
CA GLY A 418 -11.45 11.53 77.51
C GLY A 418 -11.25 12.00 76.06
N PHE A 419 -10.34 12.95 75.80
CA PHE A 419 -10.19 13.55 74.46
C PHE A 419 -9.15 12.87 73.56
N THR A 420 -8.11 12.23 74.09
CA THR A 420 -7.09 11.51 73.31
C THR A 420 -7.02 10.02 73.67
N PRO A 421 -7.38 9.10 72.76
CA PRO A 421 -7.19 7.68 72.99
C PRO A 421 -5.69 7.32 72.90
N LYS A 422 -5.23 6.48 73.81
CA LYS A 422 -3.85 6.02 73.95
C LYS A 422 -3.31 5.47 72.62
N PRO A 423 -2.16 5.95 72.13
CA PRO A 423 -1.56 5.44 70.90
C PRO A 423 -1.18 3.96 71.09
N VAL A 424 -1.69 3.10 70.21
CA VAL A 424 -1.57 1.64 70.35
C VAL A 424 -0.17 1.17 69.96
N SER A 425 0.76 1.23 70.92
CA SER A 425 2.09 0.62 70.78
C SER A 425 1.95 -0.88 70.47
N ARG A 426 2.28 -1.28 69.24
CA ARG A 426 2.25 -2.68 68.79
C ARG A 426 3.35 -3.49 69.49
N ARG A 427 3.05 -4.00 70.69
CA ARG A 427 3.86 -5.09 71.28
C ARG A 427 3.67 -6.35 70.45
N SER A 428 4.74 -6.85 69.85
CA SER A 428 4.75 -8.18 69.26
C SER A 428 4.51 -9.22 70.36
N MET A 429 3.60 -10.16 70.09
CA MET A 429 3.37 -11.38 70.88
C MET A 429 3.16 -12.53 69.90
N LEU A 430 4.26 -12.95 69.25
CA LEU A 430 4.31 -14.19 68.50
C LEU A 430 4.61 -15.35 69.47
N SER A 431 3.70 -16.30 69.60
CA SER A 431 4.05 -17.67 69.97
C SER A 431 3.10 -18.68 69.32
N ALA A 432 3.69 -19.72 68.70
CA ALA A 432 3.05 -20.93 68.18
C ALA A 432 1.78 -20.77 67.32
N GLY A 433 1.93 -20.63 65.99
CA GLY A 433 0.77 -20.73 65.09
C GLY A 433 0.92 -20.41 63.59
N GLY A 434 2.13 -20.20 63.04
CA GLY A 434 2.29 -19.86 61.61
C GLY A 434 3.76 -19.85 61.16
N LEU A 435 3.98 -20.06 59.86
CA LEU A 435 5.29 -20.15 59.22
C LEU A 435 5.68 -18.86 58.46
N LEU A 436 6.99 -18.73 58.21
CA LEU A 436 7.69 -17.87 57.24
C LEU A 436 8.09 -16.42 57.63
N ALA A 437 9.30 -16.09 57.15
CA ALA A 437 9.91 -14.79 56.85
C ALA A 437 10.75 -14.04 57.94
N ALA A 438 12.03 -13.84 57.59
CA ALA A 438 13.07 -12.89 58.05
C ALA A 438 13.02 -12.33 59.51
N SER A 439 13.99 -12.59 60.40
CA SER A 439 15.47 -12.42 60.32
C SER A 439 15.93 -10.96 60.25
N LEU A 440 16.48 -10.44 61.37
CA LEU A 440 17.11 -9.11 61.47
C LEU A 440 18.00 -9.00 62.74
N GLU A 441 19.32 -8.99 62.56
CA GLU A 441 20.35 -8.38 63.46
C GLU A 441 21.65 -8.28 62.58
N SER A 442 22.43 -7.19 62.50
CA SER A 442 22.95 -6.20 63.47
C SER A 442 24.03 -6.84 64.38
N VAL A 443 25.23 -6.29 64.64
CA VAL A 443 25.81 -4.92 64.57
C VAL A 443 27.32 -5.02 64.23
N GLU A 444 27.94 -4.02 63.56
CA GLU A 444 29.19 -3.34 64.04
C GLU A 444 29.71 -2.19 63.13
N ASP A 445 30.27 -1.15 63.78
CA ASP A 445 30.81 0.07 63.15
C ASP A 445 32.32 0.00 62.87
N LYS A 446 32.78 0.64 61.76
CA LYS A 446 33.58 1.91 61.83
C LYS A 446 34.09 2.46 60.48
N ARG A 447 33.76 3.75 60.27
CA ARG A 447 34.58 4.86 59.72
C ARG A 447 35.02 4.91 58.24
N SER A 448 34.86 6.14 57.73
CA SER A 448 35.72 6.93 56.82
C SER A 448 35.73 6.72 55.30
N VAL A 449 35.13 7.72 54.63
CA VAL A 449 35.62 8.45 53.43
C VAL A 449 35.57 7.73 52.07
N GLY A 450 34.79 8.30 51.13
CA GLY A 450 34.87 7.97 49.69
C GLY A 450 33.71 8.54 48.87
N SER A 451 34.03 9.32 47.83
CA SER A 451 33.22 9.63 46.65
C SER A 451 32.61 8.37 45.98
N GLU A 452 31.53 8.41 45.17
CA GLU A 452 30.73 9.51 44.60
C GLU A 452 29.36 8.98 44.07
N LYS A 453 28.46 9.90 43.64
CA LYS A 453 27.47 9.83 42.50
C LYS A 453 26.86 8.45 42.11
N SER A 454 25.55 8.31 41.80
CA SER A 454 24.56 9.29 41.34
C SER A 454 23.09 8.82 41.44
N SER A 455 22.16 9.79 41.48
CA SER A 455 20.79 9.77 40.92
C SER A 455 19.90 8.52 41.08
N SER A 456 18.82 8.66 41.85
CA SER A 456 17.58 7.87 41.70
C SER A 456 16.43 8.79 41.25
N THR A 457 15.60 8.32 40.31
CA THR A 457 14.49 9.10 39.74
C THR A 457 13.17 8.87 40.47
N SER A 458 12.51 10.00 40.72
CA SER A 458 11.14 10.19 41.19
C SER A 458 10.06 9.23 40.63
N LEU A 459 9.16 8.79 41.51
CA LEU A 459 7.73 8.65 41.22
C LEU A 459 6.91 9.23 42.39
N ALA A 460 6.01 10.16 42.08
CA ALA A 460 5.06 10.76 43.02
C ALA A 460 3.72 11.05 42.31
N SER A 461 2.61 10.99 43.05
CA SER A 461 1.25 10.94 42.48
C SER A 461 0.68 12.30 42.07
N VAL A 462 -0.25 12.29 41.10
CA VAL A 462 -1.12 13.43 40.74
C VAL A 462 -2.59 13.00 40.79
N LYS A 463 -3.50 13.95 41.07
CA LYS A 463 -4.96 13.77 41.10
C LYS A 463 -5.66 14.90 40.31
N THR A 464 -6.84 14.58 39.77
CA THR A 464 -8.00 15.48 39.52
C THR A 464 -7.82 16.80 38.73
N VAL A 465 -8.20 16.79 37.43
CA VAL A 465 -9.42 17.43 36.86
C VAL A 465 -9.90 18.73 37.56
N PRO A 466 -10.07 19.89 36.87
CA PRO A 466 -11.15 20.09 35.88
C PRO A 466 -10.88 21.00 34.65
N SER A 467 -11.93 21.18 33.85
CA SER A 467 -12.00 21.79 32.50
C SER A 467 -11.96 23.33 32.43
N ILE A 468 -11.72 23.86 31.21
CA ILE A 468 -12.20 25.17 30.72
C ILE A 468 -12.33 25.13 29.18
N GLU A 469 -12.97 26.14 28.57
CA GLU A 469 -13.59 26.14 27.24
C GLU A 469 -13.17 27.40 26.42
N LEU A 470 -13.45 27.43 25.10
CA LEU A 470 -13.25 28.58 24.17
C LEU A 470 -11.77 28.89 23.82
N VAL A 471 -11.37 29.43 22.65
CA VAL A 471 -12.04 29.75 21.37
C VAL A 471 -10.97 29.72 20.22
N PRO A 472 -11.33 29.64 18.92
CA PRO A 472 -10.36 29.65 17.81
C PRO A 472 -9.65 31.00 17.58
N VAL A 473 -8.63 31.01 16.73
CA VAL A 473 -8.01 32.24 16.17
C VAL A 473 -8.10 32.19 14.64
N GLU A 474 -8.44 33.32 14.05
CA GLU A 474 -8.82 33.50 12.65
C GLU A 474 -7.63 33.81 11.71
N ASP A 475 -7.85 33.51 10.43
CA ASP A 475 -7.47 34.24 9.21
C ASP A 475 -6.08 34.88 9.04
N GLN A 476 -5.46 34.53 7.91
CA GLN A 476 -4.81 35.51 7.03
C GLN A 476 -5.25 35.26 5.58
N GLU A 477 -6.13 36.13 5.07
CA GLU A 477 -6.36 36.31 3.63
C GLU A 477 -5.27 37.19 2.99
N LEU A 478 -5.47 37.51 1.69
CA LEU A 478 -4.73 38.44 0.84
C LEU A 478 -3.41 37.86 0.25
N GLU A 479 -3.10 38.06 -1.04
CA GLU A 479 -3.84 38.78 -2.09
C GLU A 479 -3.50 38.24 -3.49
N SER A 480 -4.41 38.44 -4.45
CA SER A 480 -4.12 38.27 -5.89
C SER A 480 -3.53 39.55 -6.49
N PRO A 481 -2.85 39.45 -7.64
CA PRO A 481 -3.32 40.28 -8.75
C PRO A 481 -3.54 39.51 -10.06
N LYS A 482 -4.37 40.10 -10.93
CA LYS A 482 -4.72 39.61 -12.27
C LYS A 482 -4.22 40.62 -13.31
N GLU A 483 -3.72 40.14 -14.45
CA GLU A 483 -3.95 40.74 -15.78
C GLU A 483 -4.12 39.55 -16.77
N SER A 484 -5.21 39.37 -17.52
CA SER A 484 -5.85 40.18 -18.59
C SER A 484 -5.07 40.06 -19.93
N LEU A 485 -5.63 39.85 -21.14
CA LEU A 485 -6.97 39.99 -21.78
C LEU A 485 -7.04 39.06 -23.05
N PRO A 486 -8.05 39.08 -23.98
CA PRO A 486 -9.53 39.09 -23.84
C PRO A 486 -10.33 38.24 -24.91
N SER A 487 -11.65 38.11 -24.70
CA SER A 487 -12.75 37.99 -25.72
C SER A 487 -12.85 36.73 -26.62
N PHE A 488 -14.01 36.27 -27.13
CA PHE A 488 -15.46 36.65 -27.12
C PHE A 488 -16.30 35.38 -26.75
N THR A 489 -17.65 35.29 -26.67
CA THR A 489 -18.86 36.09 -27.03
C THR A 489 -19.68 36.45 -25.77
N ILE A 490 -20.84 37.15 -25.70
CA ILE A 490 -22.06 37.40 -26.53
C ILE A 490 -23.07 36.22 -26.57
N THR A 491 -24.36 36.30 -26.12
CA THR A 491 -25.13 37.33 -25.36
C THR A 491 -26.50 36.77 -24.85
N SER A 492 -26.90 37.06 -23.59
CA SER A 492 -28.29 37.13 -23.00
C SER A 492 -29.22 35.88 -23.06
N LEU A 493 -30.10 35.55 -22.09
CA LEU A 493 -31.09 36.38 -21.36
C LEU A 493 -31.46 35.85 -19.93
N HIS A 494 -32.03 36.77 -19.14
CA HIS A 494 -32.95 36.69 -17.98
C HIS A 494 -33.76 35.40 -17.72
N SER A 495 -34.24 35.09 -16.49
CA SER A 495 -34.25 35.81 -15.17
C SER A 495 -34.54 34.86 -13.99
N SER A 496 -34.53 35.40 -12.74
CA SER A 496 -35.45 35.12 -11.58
C SER A 496 -35.82 33.67 -11.22
N GLU A 497 -35.83 33.22 -9.95
CA GLU A 497 -35.93 33.96 -8.68
C GLU A 497 -35.44 33.10 -7.48
N GLN A 498 -35.74 33.49 -6.24
CA GLN A 498 -35.43 32.78 -4.97
C GLN A 498 -36.27 31.47 -4.83
N ASP A 499 -35.97 30.49 -3.97
CA ASP A 499 -35.75 30.57 -2.51
C ASP A 499 -35.06 29.31 -1.92
N GLU A 500 -34.84 29.30 -0.59
CA GLU A 500 -34.19 28.22 0.17
C GLU A 500 -35.08 26.99 0.47
N SER A 501 -34.49 25.79 0.56
CA SER A 501 -34.68 24.86 1.70
C SER A 501 -33.82 23.59 1.59
N GLU A 502 -33.47 23.01 2.73
CA GLU A 502 -32.84 21.69 2.85
C GLU A 502 -33.89 20.57 2.66
N GLY A 503 -33.53 19.46 2.01
CA GLY A 503 -34.40 18.30 1.82
C GLY A 503 -33.63 17.07 1.34
N GLU A 504 -33.90 15.92 1.95
CA GLU A 504 -33.17 14.65 1.72
C GLU A 504 -33.51 13.99 0.36
N GLU A 505 -32.61 13.16 -0.15
CA GLU A 505 -32.84 12.33 -1.35
C GLU A 505 -33.97 11.31 -1.16
N PRO A 506 -34.84 11.15 -2.18
CA PRO A 506 -35.42 9.85 -2.51
C PRO A 506 -34.85 9.31 -3.84
N LEU A 507 -34.46 8.03 -3.84
CA LEU A 507 -33.80 7.35 -4.97
C LEU A 507 -34.77 6.98 -6.11
N GLU A 508 -35.18 7.96 -6.93
CA GLU A 508 -35.89 7.74 -8.19
C GLU A 508 -35.28 8.56 -9.35
N ASP A 509 -34.46 7.94 -10.20
CA ASP A 509 -34.90 7.63 -11.58
C ASP A 509 -33.93 6.69 -12.34
N MET A 510 -34.50 5.68 -13.02
CA MET A 510 -33.84 4.84 -14.05
C MET A 510 -34.66 4.80 -15.36
N ASN A 511 -35.87 5.35 -15.37
CA ASN A 511 -36.75 5.51 -16.52
C ASN A 511 -36.40 6.77 -17.32
N ASP A 512 -36.06 7.89 -16.68
CA ASP A 512 -35.80 9.15 -17.38
C ASP A 512 -34.54 9.11 -18.25
N ILE A 513 -33.51 8.34 -17.88
CA ILE A 513 -32.37 8.08 -18.77
C ILE A 513 -32.81 7.35 -20.04
N GLU A 514 -33.70 6.35 -19.93
CA GLU A 514 -34.22 5.61 -21.09
C GLU A 514 -35.15 6.48 -21.96
N LYS A 515 -36.00 7.31 -21.35
CA LYS A 515 -36.80 8.33 -22.06
C LYS A 515 -35.91 9.32 -22.80
N MET A 516 -34.87 9.86 -22.15
CA MET A 516 -33.95 10.82 -22.77
C MET A 516 -33.17 10.21 -23.93
N LEU A 517 -32.76 8.94 -23.82
CA LEU A 517 -32.16 8.19 -24.93
C LEU A 517 -33.15 7.96 -26.08
N ALA A 518 -34.42 7.64 -25.78
CA ALA A 518 -35.47 7.49 -26.79
C ALA A 518 -35.80 8.81 -27.49
N ILE A 519 -35.88 9.92 -26.76
CA ILE A 519 -36.09 11.28 -27.30
C ILE A 519 -34.91 11.68 -28.18
N SER A 520 -33.67 11.54 -27.70
CA SER A 520 -32.45 11.83 -28.46
C SER A 520 -32.36 11.01 -29.76
N LYS A 521 -32.70 9.72 -29.70
CA LYS A 521 -32.77 8.84 -30.89
C LYS A 521 -33.85 9.28 -31.88
N ALA A 522 -35.03 9.66 -31.40
CA ALA A 522 -36.11 10.16 -32.25
C ALA A 522 -35.76 11.52 -32.88
N GLU A 523 -35.09 12.40 -32.15
CA GLU A 523 -34.63 13.69 -32.66
C GLU A 523 -33.49 13.56 -33.68
N MET A 524 -32.52 12.67 -33.44
CA MET A 524 -31.47 12.33 -34.39
C MET A 524 -32.04 11.75 -35.69
N GLN A 525 -33.02 10.84 -35.60
CA GLN A 525 -33.74 10.32 -36.77
C GLN A 525 -34.54 11.41 -37.50
N LYS A 526 -35.08 12.39 -36.77
CA LYS A 526 -35.80 13.55 -37.32
C LYS A 526 -34.86 14.59 -37.95
N SER A 527 -33.61 14.70 -37.50
CA SER A 527 -32.56 15.45 -38.21
C SER A 527 -32.22 14.75 -39.52
N LEU A 528 -31.84 13.46 -39.47
CA LEU A 528 -31.51 12.66 -40.65
C LEU A 528 -32.59 12.71 -41.75
N MET A 529 -33.89 12.73 -41.38
CA MET A 529 -34.96 12.91 -42.37
C MET A 529 -35.05 14.34 -42.93
N ARG A 530 -34.72 15.40 -42.16
CA ARG A 530 -34.60 16.77 -42.72
C ARG A 530 -33.39 16.88 -43.64
N ASP A 531 -32.25 16.32 -43.25
CA ASP A 531 -31.00 16.39 -44.00
C ASP A 531 -31.14 15.62 -45.34
N LEU A 532 -31.79 14.46 -45.32
CA LEU A 532 -32.17 13.70 -46.52
C LEU A 532 -33.17 14.49 -47.40
N ALA A 533 -34.16 15.15 -46.81
CA ALA A 533 -35.13 15.97 -47.56
C ALA A 533 -34.48 17.22 -48.18
N MET A 534 -33.57 17.90 -47.46
CA MET A 534 -32.80 19.01 -48.00
C MET A 534 -31.87 18.57 -49.13
N SER A 535 -31.24 17.38 -49.01
CA SER A 535 -30.44 16.78 -50.09
C SER A 535 -31.29 16.45 -51.33
N GLN A 536 -32.50 15.91 -51.15
CA GLN A 536 -33.44 15.70 -52.27
C GLN A 536 -33.90 17.02 -52.93
N VAL A 537 -34.20 18.06 -52.15
CA VAL A 537 -34.55 19.39 -52.67
C VAL A 537 -33.36 20.02 -53.40
N ALA A 538 -32.13 19.84 -52.90
CA ALA A 538 -30.92 20.29 -53.59
C ALA A 538 -30.76 19.60 -54.95
N MET A 539 -30.88 18.26 -55.03
CA MET A 539 -30.85 17.52 -56.30
C MET A 539 -31.95 17.96 -57.27
N GLN A 540 -33.19 18.14 -56.78
CA GLN A 540 -34.29 18.64 -57.61
C GLN A 540 -34.04 20.08 -58.12
N SER A 541 -33.41 20.94 -57.31
CA SER A 541 -33.04 22.29 -57.76
C SER A 541 -31.98 22.28 -58.86
N GLN A 542 -30.99 21.37 -58.79
CA GLN A 542 -29.96 21.19 -59.82
C GLN A 542 -30.56 20.64 -61.14
N LEU A 543 -31.49 19.68 -61.05
CA LEU A 543 -32.26 19.18 -62.20
C LEU A 543 -33.15 20.26 -62.83
N HIS A 544 -33.75 21.14 -62.04
CA HIS A 544 -34.55 22.25 -62.57
C HIS A 544 -33.68 23.34 -63.23
N LEU A 545 -32.47 23.58 -62.70
CA LEU A 545 -31.49 24.48 -63.31
C LEU A 545 -31.03 24.00 -64.69
N SER A 546 -30.64 22.73 -64.84
CA SER A 546 -30.19 22.19 -66.13
C SER A 546 -31.30 22.23 -67.20
N ILE A 547 -32.53 21.84 -66.85
CA ILE A 547 -33.71 21.94 -67.74
C ILE A 547 -33.99 23.41 -68.13
N SER A 548 -33.73 24.38 -67.24
CA SER A 548 -33.94 25.79 -67.54
C SER A 548 -32.92 26.36 -68.54
N ASP A 549 -31.67 25.90 -68.52
CA ASP A 549 -30.64 26.33 -69.47
C ASP A 549 -30.74 25.62 -70.83
N GLU A 550 -31.25 24.39 -70.91
CA GLU A 550 -31.66 23.78 -72.19
C GLU A 550 -32.83 24.54 -72.84
N ARG A 551 -33.80 24.99 -72.04
CA ARG A 551 -34.89 25.86 -72.53
C ARG A 551 -34.38 27.23 -72.99
N ARG A 552 -33.38 27.81 -72.33
CA ARG A 552 -32.75 29.05 -72.80
C ARG A 552 -32.03 28.86 -74.13
N LYS A 553 -31.21 27.80 -74.28
CA LYS A 553 -30.51 27.47 -75.52
C LYS A 553 -31.47 27.25 -76.70
N SER A 554 -32.57 26.51 -76.49
CA SER A 554 -33.59 26.30 -77.54
C SER A 554 -34.43 27.55 -77.85
N SER A 555 -34.64 28.46 -76.88
CA SER A 555 -35.35 29.73 -77.13
C SER A 555 -34.56 30.70 -78.03
N HIS A 556 -33.22 30.71 -77.94
CA HIS A 556 -32.39 31.65 -78.69
C HIS A 556 -32.27 31.32 -80.19
N MET A 557 -32.64 30.10 -80.60
CA MET A 557 -32.73 29.68 -82.01
C MET A 557 -34.09 29.96 -82.68
N ARG A 558 -35.04 30.63 -82.00
CA ARG A 558 -36.40 30.86 -82.51
C ARG A 558 -36.81 32.33 -82.64
N ILE A 559 -35.87 33.27 -82.63
CA ILE A 559 -36.16 34.72 -82.75
C ILE A 559 -35.35 35.37 -83.89
N THR A 560 -35.36 34.72 -85.06
CA THR A 560 -35.04 35.33 -86.37
C THR A 560 -35.94 34.72 -87.44
N SER A 561 -36.32 35.53 -88.44
CA SER A 561 -37.17 35.20 -89.60
C SER A 561 -38.52 34.56 -89.30
N ASP A 562 -39.57 35.39 -89.21
CA ASP A 562 -40.94 34.97 -89.49
C ASP A 562 -41.75 36.15 -90.09
N LYS A 563 -41.97 36.12 -91.42
CA LYS A 563 -42.80 37.09 -92.18
C LYS A 563 -43.01 36.65 -93.65
N HIS A 564 -44.08 35.88 -93.88
CA HIS A 564 -44.68 35.53 -95.20
C HIS A 564 -43.77 34.81 -96.25
N GLY A 565 -44.26 33.87 -97.06
CA GLY A 565 -45.59 33.25 -97.10
C GLY A 565 -45.78 32.41 -98.37
N GLU A 566 -46.61 31.36 -98.27
CA GLU A 566 -47.33 30.66 -99.36
C GLU A 566 -46.57 30.06 -100.58
N GLU A 567 -46.61 28.71 -100.65
CA GLU A 567 -46.88 27.89 -101.86
C GLU A 567 -45.83 27.74 -103.00
N THR A 568 -45.77 26.66 -103.82
CA THR A 568 -46.33 25.27 -103.83
C THR A 568 -45.45 24.33 -104.71
N PHE A 569 -45.88 23.06 -104.92
CA PHE A 569 -45.33 21.96 -105.77
C PHE A 569 -44.20 21.12 -105.13
N LYS A 570 -44.36 19.79 -104.87
CA LYS A 570 -44.61 18.60 -105.74
C LYS A 570 -43.38 18.21 -106.59
N LYS A 571 -42.91 16.96 -106.60
CA LYS A 571 -43.63 15.71 -106.98
C LYS A 571 -42.99 14.41 -106.41
N GLU A 572 -43.65 13.24 -106.60
CA GLU A 572 -43.31 11.92 -106.00
C GLU A 572 -42.29 11.03 -106.76
N LYS A 573 -41.57 10.16 -106.02
CA LYS A 573 -41.45 8.67 -106.12
C LYS A 573 -40.51 8.19 -104.96
N ALA A 574 -40.71 7.07 -104.24
CA ALA A 574 -40.82 5.63 -104.62
C ALA A 574 -39.49 5.06 -105.14
N GLU A 575 -39.15 3.75 -105.12
CA GLU A 575 -39.81 2.49 -104.67
C GLU A 575 -38.72 1.56 -104.01
N ASP A 576 -38.92 0.51 -103.19
CA ASP A 576 -39.59 0.31 -101.87
C ASP A 576 -39.14 -1.07 -101.21
N GLU A 577 -39.26 -1.27 -99.87
CA GLU A 577 -39.18 -2.58 -99.09
C GLU A 577 -37.89 -3.49 -99.14
N GLU A 578 -37.64 -4.57 -98.36
CA GLU A 578 -37.87 -4.99 -96.94
C GLU A 578 -36.98 -6.25 -96.57
N THR A 579 -36.72 -6.55 -95.28
CA THR A 579 -36.24 -7.85 -94.68
C THR A 579 -34.85 -8.46 -95.03
N GLY A 580 -34.43 -9.52 -94.30
CA GLY A 580 -33.85 -10.69 -95.01
C GLY A 580 -32.55 -11.42 -94.55
N LYS A 581 -32.38 -11.79 -93.27
CA LYS A 581 -31.43 -12.80 -92.71
C LYS A 581 -30.74 -13.86 -93.65
N LYS A 582 -29.49 -14.24 -93.26
CA LYS A 582 -28.81 -15.59 -93.39
C LYS A 582 -28.39 -16.02 -94.82
N GLU A 583 -27.45 -16.96 -95.07
CA GLU A 583 -26.51 -17.79 -94.26
C GLU A 583 -25.25 -18.06 -95.14
N ALA A 584 -24.01 -17.92 -94.64
CA ALA A 584 -23.05 -18.98 -94.19
C ALA A 584 -22.17 -19.68 -95.27
N GLU A 585 -20.95 -20.06 -94.85
CA GLU A 585 -19.95 -20.96 -95.51
C GLU A 585 -19.33 -20.57 -96.88
N ASP A 586 -18.14 -21.06 -97.32
CA ASP A 586 -16.87 -21.44 -96.65
C ASP A 586 -15.73 -21.63 -97.71
N THR A 587 -14.47 -21.84 -97.29
CA THR A 587 -13.36 -22.54 -97.97
C THR A 587 -12.47 -21.86 -99.07
N SER A 588 -11.43 -21.17 -98.59
CA SER A 588 -10.01 -21.61 -98.73
C SER A 588 -9.14 -21.39 -100.00
N LYS A 589 -7.81 -21.31 -99.70
CA LYS A 589 -6.59 -21.78 -100.43
C LYS A 589 -5.78 -20.85 -101.37
N LYS A 590 -4.50 -20.66 -100.97
CA LYS A 590 -3.22 -20.81 -101.76
C LYS A 590 -3.00 -19.89 -102.98
N ASP A 591 -1.80 -19.53 -103.46
CA ASP A 591 -0.36 -19.60 -103.11
C ASP A 591 0.33 -18.52 -104.01
N ALA A 592 1.57 -18.03 -103.87
CA ALA A 592 2.59 -17.89 -102.81
C ALA A 592 3.76 -17.04 -103.40
N ALA A 593 4.86 -16.78 -102.64
CA ALA A 593 6.12 -16.10 -103.08
C ALA A 593 6.01 -14.60 -103.45
N ASP A 594 7.05 -13.76 -103.51
CA ASP A 594 8.43 -13.66 -102.93
C ASP A 594 9.07 -12.35 -103.52
N THR A 595 10.07 -11.62 -103.01
CA THR A 595 10.98 -11.63 -101.83
C THR A 595 10.88 -10.22 -101.14
N GLY A 596 11.72 -9.72 -100.20
CA GLY A 596 12.88 -10.27 -99.49
C GLY A 596 13.61 -9.24 -98.60
N GLU A 597 14.38 -9.78 -97.64
CA GLU A 597 15.60 -9.26 -97.00
C GLU A 597 15.56 -7.93 -96.20
N GLU A 598 16.20 -7.81 -95.03
CA GLU A 598 17.24 -8.67 -94.42
C GLU A 598 16.83 -9.23 -93.02
N GLN A 599 17.68 -9.16 -91.99
CA GLN A 599 17.54 -9.87 -90.69
C GLN A 599 17.55 -8.89 -89.48
N ILE A 600 17.77 -9.21 -88.18
CA ILE A 600 18.29 -10.38 -87.41
C ILE A 600 17.69 -10.23 -85.97
N SER A 601 17.27 -11.20 -85.13
CA SER A 601 17.67 -12.59 -84.73
C SER A 601 19.03 -12.70 -84.02
N SER A 602 19.26 -13.52 -82.98
CA SER A 602 18.38 -14.22 -82.01
C SER A 602 19.24 -14.46 -80.71
N ASP A 603 19.02 -15.34 -79.73
CA ASP A 603 18.12 -16.49 -79.53
C ASP A 603 17.93 -16.85 -78.03
N GLN A 604 17.34 -18.02 -77.74
CA GLN A 604 17.02 -18.59 -76.42
C GLN A 604 18.16 -19.45 -75.83
N THR A 605 18.12 -19.76 -74.52
CA THR A 605 18.07 -21.15 -73.96
C THR A 605 18.09 -21.17 -72.41
N GLU A 606 17.98 -22.37 -71.82
CA GLU A 606 17.67 -22.66 -70.40
C GLU A 606 18.93 -22.99 -69.55
N GLY A 607 18.77 -23.04 -68.21
CA GLY A 607 19.28 -24.19 -67.46
C GLY A 607 20.41 -24.02 -66.42
N SER A 608 20.00 -23.91 -65.15
CA SER A 608 20.65 -24.53 -63.96
C SER A 608 21.98 -23.99 -63.36
N ASN A 609 22.16 -24.33 -62.08
CA ASN A 609 23.40 -24.39 -61.27
C ASN A 609 24.15 -23.10 -60.87
N GLY A 610 24.42 -23.00 -59.56
CA GLY A 610 25.71 -22.52 -58.99
C GLY A 610 26.30 -23.66 -58.13
N PRO A 611 27.11 -23.41 -57.08
CA PRO A 611 27.86 -22.19 -56.76
C PRO A 611 29.36 -22.43 -56.36
N SER A 612 30.24 -21.47 -56.67
CA SER A 612 31.61 -21.30 -56.11
C SER A 612 32.16 -19.97 -56.66
N ASP A 613 32.81 -19.03 -55.95
CA ASP A 613 33.78 -19.03 -54.84
C ASP A 613 35.27 -19.08 -55.26
N GLN A 614 36.09 -18.28 -54.56
CA GLN A 614 37.56 -18.14 -54.54
C GLN A 614 38.35 -17.47 -55.71
N SER A 615 38.93 -16.30 -55.35
CA SER A 615 40.31 -15.80 -55.58
C SER A 615 41.00 -15.78 -56.97
N ASP A 616 41.43 -14.58 -57.39
CA ASP A 616 42.86 -14.14 -57.31
C ASP A 616 42.92 -12.58 -57.41
N VAL A 617 43.61 -11.84 -56.53
CA VAL A 617 45.07 -11.55 -56.42
C VAL A 617 45.61 -10.59 -57.49
N SER A 618 45.89 -9.34 -57.08
CA SER A 618 47.04 -8.53 -57.52
C SER A 618 47.27 -7.30 -56.62
N LYS A 619 48.54 -7.06 -56.27
CA LYS A 619 49.19 -5.94 -55.55
C LYS A 619 50.57 -5.74 -56.25
N PRO A 620 51.46 -4.78 -55.89
CA PRO A 620 51.39 -3.65 -54.93
C PRO A 620 51.36 -2.29 -55.70
N GLU A 621 51.75 -1.07 -55.26
CA GLU A 621 52.82 -0.49 -54.40
C GLU A 621 52.41 0.94 -53.92
N ASP A 622 52.97 1.61 -52.90
CA ASP A 622 53.93 1.19 -51.85
C ASP A 622 53.39 1.49 -50.41
N GLY A 623 53.87 2.33 -49.47
CA GLY A 623 55.01 3.28 -49.32
C GLY A 623 54.61 4.77 -49.34
N GLU A 624 55.06 5.68 -48.44
CA GLU A 624 55.84 5.56 -47.19
C GLU A 624 55.17 6.33 -46.02
N GLU A 625 55.56 6.01 -44.79
CA GLU A 625 55.20 6.74 -43.56
C GLU A 625 56.12 7.96 -43.32
N ARG A 626 55.73 8.86 -42.39
CA ARG A 626 56.63 9.34 -41.31
C ARG A 626 55.92 10.09 -40.18
N GLN A 627 56.30 9.76 -38.96
CA GLN A 627 56.13 10.61 -37.77
C GLN A 627 57.35 11.54 -37.63
N GLY A 628 57.22 12.62 -36.86
CA GLY A 628 58.33 13.54 -36.56
C GLY A 628 58.00 14.52 -35.42
N GLU A 629 58.95 14.73 -34.51
CA GLU A 629 58.81 15.52 -33.28
C GLU A 629 59.39 16.96 -33.42
N SER A 630 59.58 17.63 -32.27
CA SER A 630 60.08 19.00 -32.02
C SER A 630 59.08 20.15 -32.28
N ALA A 631 58.84 21.15 -31.42
CA ALA A 631 59.50 21.75 -30.24
C ALA A 631 60.33 23.04 -30.51
N ASP A 632 60.53 23.83 -29.43
CA ASP A 632 61.09 25.20 -29.34
C ASP A 632 60.26 26.35 -29.97
N SER A 633 60.34 27.62 -29.52
CA SER A 633 60.16 28.21 -28.15
C SER A 633 60.08 29.75 -28.22
N LYS A 634 59.89 30.42 -27.04
CA LYS A 634 60.03 31.88 -26.74
C LYS A 634 58.84 32.79 -27.15
N SER A 635 58.50 33.86 -26.42
CA SER A 635 59.00 34.37 -25.10
C SER A 635 58.11 35.49 -24.50
N GLY A 636 58.12 35.64 -23.16
CA GLY A 636 57.58 36.81 -22.42
C GLY A 636 56.20 36.55 -21.78
N GLU A 637 55.85 37.07 -20.59
CA GLU A 637 56.60 37.84 -19.56
C GLU A 637 56.18 37.42 -18.13
N GLU A 638 56.71 38.08 -17.08
CA GLU A 638 56.65 37.65 -15.67
C GLU A 638 55.52 38.26 -14.80
N LYS A 639 55.26 37.59 -13.65
CA LYS A 639 54.63 38.08 -12.39
C LYS A 639 53.11 38.39 -12.42
N GLY A 640 52.36 38.20 -11.33
CA GLY A 640 52.69 37.58 -10.02
C GLY A 640 51.74 37.99 -8.88
N GLY A 641 51.48 37.08 -7.92
CA GLY A 641 50.53 37.24 -6.80
C GLY A 641 49.16 36.59 -7.09
N THR A 642 48.56 35.73 -6.27
CA THR A 642 48.16 35.79 -4.83
C THR A 642 47.08 36.83 -4.53
N GLU A 643 45.81 36.39 -4.47
CA GLU A 643 45.24 35.77 -3.26
C GLU A 643 44.49 34.47 -3.63
#